data_AF-A0A7C6D3L2-F1
#
_entry.id   AF-A0A7C6D3L2-F1
#
_cell.length_a   1.000
_cell.length_b   1.000
_cell.length_c   1.000
_cell.angle_alpha   90.00
_cell.angle_beta   90.00
_cell.angle_gamma   90.00
#
_symmetry.space_group_name_H-M   'P 1'
#
loop_
_entity.id
_entity.type
_entity.pdbx_description
1 polymer ?
#
loop_
_entity_poly.entity_id
_entity_poly.type
_entity_poly.pdbx_seq_one_letter_code
_entity_poly.pdbx_strand_id
1 'polypeptide(L)'
;MLSRKCIVQMKRVFWGSASAFISAVLILSILSAGVVSAYYTSGALGRRLDVYPGFSVNRDYLAPAGSLCRSTQTLGEFAGVTIHETSNWRSGANARSHAMYLLGAGQNSEVSWHYSVDSKIAYQSIPESEKAWHAGDKSYGTGNARTIAIEICDYSDDGNFDQAMANAEYLAADILYRHGIYNTQNYLFQHHDFSAYGKNCPITIRDTNRWAEFCTQTQMFLDRMVAAKGTIQLDDSDVIFSFSGTSPAGFAATRVDIYNEDYTWVGSAPAYDNTFTYELDSLCFTPGWHTLRFAPVDSSGTANWTTFSFLVGPPSKMSIDYPSGQDTIYEDVRIQGWALGRSGIARVDVFVDDGPVTVSFNQLSERADVDALYNQDGKYIGGLNCGFSYTINKGTLSPGTHTVRVEALSNDGSVQKVSRVFSVGTPLPPKPGNISTDGISVIYQTHVENVGWQNWVNNGAPSGTSGQSKRLEAIRIFLNNINGGVEYRTHVQDRGWQNWVSDSALSGTSGESKRLEAIQIRLTGEAANLYDIYYRVHAQDTGWMDWAKNGDPSGTAGYSYRLEAIEIKLVEKGRAAPGSTTRAFIDRYAPEPTPAPTTTPVPTPTPIPIPTPAPVDPNAQTVLFRTHIQDIGWQPYYSSGEAAGTSGRSKRMEAIQIKLQNVVGGIEYSTHVQDIGWMEYVADDGLSGTSGQSKRLEAIRIRLTGEAAGSYDIYYCVHAQNTGWLDWAKNGESAGTAGFSYRLEAIKIVLVPKDGPAPGLTDRAFVQK
;
A
#
# COMPACT_ATOMS: atom_id res chain seq x y z
N MET A 1 -28.38 -8.96 -6.57
CA MET A 1 -29.41 -7.94 -6.29
C MET A 1 -28.97 -6.62 -6.90
N LEU A 2 -29.87 -5.96 -7.63
CA LEU A 2 -29.76 -4.67 -8.34
C LEU A 2 -28.73 -4.60 -9.50
N SER A 3 -29.15 -5.08 -10.67
CA SER A 3 -28.55 -4.69 -11.96
C SER A 3 -28.79 -3.20 -12.21
N ARG A 4 -27.74 -2.39 -12.29
CA ARG A 4 -27.85 -1.03 -12.83
C ARG A 4 -28.20 -1.15 -14.32
N LYS A 5 -29.44 -0.84 -14.68
CA LYS A 5 -29.82 -0.65 -16.09
C LYS A 5 -29.08 0.59 -16.60
N CYS A 6 -28.16 0.39 -17.53
CA CYS A 6 -27.51 1.48 -18.26
C CYS A 6 -28.57 2.16 -19.14
N ILE A 7 -28.86 3.43 -18.88
CA ILE A 7 -29.73 4.25 -19.73
C ILE A 7 -28.83 4.85 -20.79
N VAL A 8 -28.82 4.26 -21.99
CA VAL A 8 -28.17 4.83 -23.18
C VAL A 8 -28.99 6.06 -23.62
N GLN A 9 -28.50 7.27 -23.37
CA GLN A 9 -29.06 8.46 -24.00
C GLN A 9 -28.53 8.58 -25.43
N MET A 10 -29.37 8.24 -26.41
CA MET A 10 -29.13 8.62 -27.81
C MET A 10 -29.19 10.15 -27.94
N LYS A 11 -28.04 10.82 -28.06
CA LYS A 11 -28.02 12.19 -28.58
C LYS A 11 -28.10 12.13 -30.11
N ARG A 12 -29.27 12.46 -30.67
CA ARG A 12 -29.42 12.75 -32.10
C ARG A 12 -28.62 14.00 -32.44
N VAL A 13 -27.49 13.84 -33.14
CA VAL A 13 -26.80 14.95 -33.79
C VAL A 13 -27.31 15.05 -35.23
N PHE A 14 -28.07 16.11 -35.51
CA PHE A 14 -28.40 16.51 -36.88
C PHE A 14 -27.17 17.15 -37.51
N TRP A 15 -26.66 16.58 -38.61
CA TRP A 15 -25.60 17.18 -39.39
C TRP A 15 -26.16 18.33 -40.24
N GLY A 16 -26.03 19.55 -39.73
CA GLY A 16 -26.14 20.79 -40.49
C GLY A 16 -24.75 21.26 -40.89
N SER A 17 -24.54 21.50 -42.18
CA SER A 17 -23.32 22.00 -42.80
C SER A 17 -22.76 23.28 -42.14
N ALA A 18 -21.47 23.25 -41.77
CA ALA A 18 -20.45 24.32 -41.86
C ALA A 18 -19.53 24.42 -40.62
N SER A 19 -18.25 24.12 -40.85
CA SER A 19 -17.04 24.71 -40.25
C SER A 19 -16.96 24.95 -38.73
N ALA A 20 -16.19 24.12 -38.01
CA ALA A 20 -15.06 24.55 -37.17
C ALA A 20 -14.30 23.36 -36.55
N PHE A 21 -12.98 23.49 -36.55
CA PHE A 21 -11.94 22.65 -35.95
C PHE A 21 -12.30 22.02 -34.59
N ILE A 22 -11.97 20.73 -34.40
CA ILE A 22 -11.32 20.15 -33.21
C ILE A 22 -10.70 18.79 -33.63
N SER A 23 -9.38 18.69 -33.41
CA SER A 23 -8.48 17.53 -33.26
C SER A 23 -8.74 16.24 -34.07
N ALA A 24 -7.86 15.96 -35.04
CA ALA A 24 -7.74 14.69 -35.74
C ALA A 24 -6.71 13.76 -35.07
N VAL A 25 -6.98 12.45 -34.96
CA VAL A 25 -5.96 11.39 -35.13
C VAL A 25 -6.56 10.13 -35.79
N LEU A 26 -6.04 9.87 -36.99
CA LEU A 26 -5.88 8.68 -37.84
C LEU A 26 -7.01 7.66 -38.12
N ILE A 27 -7.44 7.71 -39.38
CA ILE A 27 -7.92 6.61 -40.23
C ILE A 27 -6.74 5.68 -40.57
N LEU A 28 -6.88 4.36 -40.39
CA LEU A 28 -6.07 3.39 -41.16
C LEU A 28 -6.95 2.26 -41.70
N SER A 29 -7.08 2.25 -43.01
CA SER A 29 -7.62 1.18 -43.84
C SER A 29 -6.60 0.04 -44.00
N ILE A 30 -6.95 -1.19 -43.62
CA ILE A 30 -6.32 -2.41 -44.14
C ILE A 30 -7.43 -3.40 -44.54
N LEU A 31 -7.70 -3.48 -45.83
CA LEU A 31 -8.35 -4.62 -46.48
C LEU A 31 -7.26 -5.39 -47.24
N SER A 32 -7.02 -6.65 -46.88
CA SER A 32 -6.86 -7.73 -47.86
C SER A 32 -6.74 -9.10 -47.20
N ALA A 33 -7.72 -9.96 -47.51
CA ALA A 33 -7.65 -11.41 -47.65
C ALA A 33 -6.85 -12.22 -46.61
N GLY A 34 -7.58 -12.80 -45.66
CA GLY A 34 -7.15 -13.95 -44.88
C GLY A 34 -8.38 -14.71 -44.38
N VAL A 35 -8.89 -15.63 -45.19
CA VAL A 35 -9.95 -16.55 -44.76
C VAL A 35 -9.34 -17.47 -43.71
N VAL A 36 -9.61 -17.22 -42.42
CA VAL A 36 -9.42 -18.22 -41.37
C VAL A 36 -10.81 -18.69 -40.95
N SER A 37 -11.29 -19.69 -41.68
CA SER A 37 -12.45 -20.48 -41.27
C SER A 37 -11.99 -21.42 -40.17
N ALA A 38 -12.32 -21.14 -38.90
CA ALA A 38 -12.08 -22.06 -37.80
C ALA A 38 -13.36 -22.84 -37.49
N TYR A 39 -13.32 -24.13 -37.82
CA TYR A 39 -14.34 -25.11 -37.48
C TYR A 39 -14.52 -25.20 -35.95
N TYR A 40 -15.77 -25.32 -35.53
CA TYR A 40 -16.19 -25.65 -34.17
C TYR A 40 -16.16 -27.17 -33.96
N THR A 41 -15.62 -27.62 -32.82
CA THR A 41 -16.21 -28.72 -32.01
C THR A 41 -15.64 -28.73 -30.59
N SER A 42 -16.56 -28.79 -29.62
CA SER A 42 -16.38 -28.95 -28.17
C SER A 42 -15.85 -30.34 -27.80
N GLY A 43 -14.99 -30.39 -26.77
CA GLY A 43 -14.12 -31.52 -26.50
C GLY A 43 -14.74 -32.85 -26.07
N ALA A 44 -13.94 -33.90 -26.24
CA ALA A 44 -13.47 -34.74 -25.13
C ALA A 44 -11.93 -34.67 -24.95
N LEU A 45 -11.26 -33.93 -25.85
CA LEU A 45 -9.83 -33.66 -26.03
C LEU A 45 -9.74 -32.38 -26.92
N GLY A 46 -10.55 -31.36 -26.58
CA GLY A 46 -10.89 -30.21 -27.43
C GLY A 46 -11.29 -29.00 -26.60
N ARG A 47 -10.30 -28.41 -25.92
CA ARG A 47 -10.49 -27.36 -24.93
C ARG A 47 -10.04 -26.01 -25.47
N ARG A 48 -10.92 -25.00 -25.36
CA ARG A 48 -10.57 -23.57 -25.34
C ARG A 48 -11.08 -23.04 -24.01
N LEU A 49 -10.21 -22.94 -23.02
CA LEU A 49 -10.49 -22.11 -21.84
C LEU A 49 -9.68 -20.84 -22.02
N ASP A 50 -10.33 -19.70 -21.78
CA ASP A 50 -9.62 -18.46 -21.64
C ASP A 50 -8.79 -18.48 -20.34
N VAL A 51 -7.83 -17.58 -20.27
CA VAL A 51 -7.07 -17.32 -19.05
C VAL A 51 -8.05 -17.11 -17.90
N TYR A 52 -7.75 -17.65 -16.72
CA TYR A 52 -8.63 -17.51 -15.57
C TYR A 52 -8.98 -16.02 -15.35
N PRO A 53 -10.27 -15.65 -15.21
CA PRO A 53 -10.64 -14.26 -14.96
C PRO A 53 -9.99 -13.74 -13.67
N GLY A 54 -9.02 -12.85 -13.80
CA GLY A 54 -8.20 -12.37 -12.69
C GLY A 54 -6.90 -13.16 -12.45
N PHE A 55 -6.47 -13.98 -13.40
CA PHE A 55 -5.13 -14.57 -13.41
C PHE A 55 -4.07 -13.48 -13.26
N SER A 56 -3.21 -13.64 -12.27
CA SER A 56 -2.11 -12.73 -12.00
C SER A 56 -0.80 -13.51 -11.81
N VAL A 57 0.30 -12.80 -11.98
CA VAL A 57 1.64 -13.31 -11.71
C VAL A 57 2.16 -12.55 -10.48
N ASN A 58 2.20 -13.21 -9.33
CA ASN A 58 2.85 -12.68 -8.15
C ASN A 58 4.37 -12.71 -8.38
N ARG A 59 5.03 -11.55 -8.25
CA ARG A 59 6.46 -11.35 -8.49
C ARG A 59 7.26 -11.12 -7.21
N ASP A 60 6.87 -11.76 -6.11
CA ASP A 60 7.69 -11.82 -4.90
C ASP A 60 8.86 -12.79 -5.18
N TYR A 61 10.11 -12.31 -5.29
CA TYR A 61 11.27 -13.17 -5.61
C TYR A 61 11.59 -14.14 -4.47
N LEU A 62 10.93 -15.30 -4.46
CA LEU A 62 10.92 -16.19 -3.29
C LEU A 62 12.20 -17.02 -3.11
N ALA A 63 13.04 -17.23 -4.13
CA ALA A 63 14.31 -17.94 -3.92
C ALA A 63 15.41 -16.98 -3.40
N PRO A 64 16.08 -17.26 -2.26
CA PRO A 64 17.13 -16.41 -1.72
C PRO A 64 18.33 -16.32 -2.66
N ALA A 65 18.77 -15.10 -2.98
CA ALA A 65 19.95 -14.86 -3.80
C ALA A 65 21.20 -15.51 -3.17
N GLY A 66 21.97 -16.25 -3.97
CA GLY A 66 23.19 -16.94 -3.53
C GLY A 66 22.96 -18.33 -2.93
N SER A 67 21.72 -18.80 -2.83
CA SER A 67 21.39 -20.20 -2.48
C SER A 67 21.74 -21.16 -3.63
N LEU A 68 21.83 -22.47 -3.35
CA LEU A 68 22.13 -23.46 -4.41
C LEU A 68 21.05 -23.48 -5.50
N CYS A 69 19.78 -23.20 -5.14
CA CYS A 69 18.69 -23.11 -6.09
C CYS A 69 18.68 -21.76 -6.86
N ARG A 70 19.38 -20.72 -6.39
CA ARG A 70 19.47 -19.42 -7.09
C ARG A 70 20.90 -18.89 -7.07
N SER A 71 21.65 -19.32 -8.09
CA SER A 71 23.07 -18.98 -8.26
C SER A 71 23.35 -17.51 -8.59
N THR A 72 22.34 -16.69 -8.85
CA THR A 72 22.44 -15.28 -9.33
C THR A 72 23.19 -15.08 -10.64
N GLN A 73 23.49 -16.17 -11.34
CA GLN A 73 24.17 -16.09 -12.64
C GLN A 73 23.19 -15.59 -13.70
N THR A 74 23.67 -14.68 -14.55
CA THR A 74 22.88 -14.10 -15.63
C THR A 74 22.40 -15.18 -16.59
N LEU A 75 21.15 -15.07 -17.02
CA LEU A 75 20.63 -15.85 -18.15
C LEU A 75 21.40 -15.46 -19.42
N GLY A 76 21.85 -16.44 -20.19
CA GLY A 76 22.43 -16.21 -21.51
C GLY A 76 21.39 -15.67 -22.51
N GLU A 77 21.80 -15.48 -23.77
CA GLU A 77 20.90 -15.02 -24.83
C GLU A 77 19.63 -15.87 -24.86
N PHE A 78 18.48 -15.22 -24.66
CA PHE A 78 17.18 -15.86 -24.51
C PHE A 78 16.89 -16.80 -25.69
N ALA A 79 16.70 -18.08 -25.38
CA ALA A 79 16.44 -19.14 -26.35
C ALA A 79 14.96 -19.57 -26.38
N GLY A 80 14.18 -19.28 -25.34
CA GLY A 80 12.76 -19.64 -25.27
C GLY A 80 12.29 -20.01 -23.87
N VAL A 81 11.17 -20.71 -23.81
CA VAL A 81 10.50 -21.12 -22.57
C VAL A 81 10.47 -22.65 -22.46
N THR A 82 10.90 -23.19 -21.32
CA THR A 82 10.84 -24.63 -21.02
C THR A 82 9.68 -24.94 -20.08
N ILE A 83 8.82 -25.84 -20.51
CA ILE A 83 7.62 -26.27 -19.78
C ILE A 83 7.91 -27.53 -18.97
N HIS A 84 7.47 -27.50 -17.72
CA HIS A 84 7.54 -28.57 -16.74
C HIS A 84 6.19 -28.84 -16.10
N GLU A 85 6.07 -30.01 -15.47
CA GLU A 85 4.99 -30.35 -14.55
C GLU A 85 5.60 -30.85 -13.23
N THR A 86 4.98 -30.44 -12.13
CA THR A 86 5.48 -30.67 -10.77
C THR A 86 5.58 -32.14 -10.39
N SER A 87 4.81 -33.01 -11.05
CA SER A 87 4.58 -34.41 -10.70
C SER A 87 4.17 -34.60 -9.23
N ASN A 88 3.44 -33.62 -8.69
CA ASN A 88 3.03 -33.58 -7.29
C ASN A 88 1.51 -33.51 -7.16
N TRP A 89 0.85 -34.67 -7.17
CA TRP A 89 -0.61 -34.80 -7.08
C TRP A 89 -1.18 -34.70 -5.66
N ARG A 90 -0.41 -34.16 -4.70
CA ARG A 90 -0.88 -34.03 -3.31
C ARG A 90 -1.81 -32.83 -3.15
N SER A 91 -2.83 -32.98 -2.30
CA SER A 91 -3.68 -31.86 -1.90
C SER A 91 -2.83 -30.73 -1.30
N GLY A 92 -3.02 -29.50 -1.79
CA GLY A 92 -2.26 -28.32 -1.38
C GLY A 92 -0.95 -28.08 -2.13
N ALA A 93 -0.61 -28.89 -3.15
CA ALA A 93 0.55 -28.72 -4.02
C ALA A 93 0.35 -27.61 -5.10
N ASN A 94 -0.21 -26.48 -4.70
CA ASN A 94 -0.51 -25.34 -5.58
C ASN A 94 0.75 -24.49 -5.93
N ALA A 95 0.60 -23.44 -6.73
CA ALA A 95 1.72 -22.62 -7.19
C ALA A 95 2.50 -21.97 -6.04
N ARG A 96 1.78 -21.51 -5.00
CA ARG A 96 2.38 -20.93 -3.81
C ARG A 96 3.25 -21.95 -3.07
N SER A 97 2.78 -23.18 -2.92
CA SER A 97 3.50 -24.22 -2.19
C SER A 97 4.86 -24.56 -2.85
N HIS A 98 4.89 -24.62 -4.19
CA HIS A 98 6.09 -24.88 -4.97
C HIS A 98 7.06 -23.68 -4.93
N ALA A 99 6.55 -22.45 -4.97
CA ALA A 99 7.39 -21.27 -4.81
C ALA A 99 7.98 -21.18 -3.38
N MET A 100 7.21 -21.51 -2.35
CA MET A 100 7.69 -21.57 -0.95
C MET A 100 8.70 -22.71 -0.71
N TYR A 101 8.66 -23.78 -1.51
CA TYR A 101 9.68 -24.83 -1.45
C TYR A 101 11.06 -24.27 -1.82
N LEU A 102 11.16 -23.42 -2.85
CA LEU A 102 12.42 -22.76 -3.24
C LEU A 102 12.89 -21.73 -2.19
N LEU A 103 11.96 -21.11 -1.45
CA LEU A 103 12.28 -20.30 -0.27
C LEU A 103 12.73 -21.16 0.93
N GLY A 104 12.43 -22.45 0.95
CA GLY A 104 12.64 -23.34 2.09
C GLY A 104 13.65 -24.44 1.80
N ALA A 105 13.17 -25.69 1.75
CA ALA A 105 14.00 -26.87 1.59
C ALA A 105 14.81 -26.89 0.28
N GLY A 106 14.31 -26.25 -0.77
CA GLY A 106 14.95 -26.17 -2.09
C GLY A 106 16.27 -25.40 -2.09
N GLN A 107 16.52 -24.51 -1.11
CA GLN A 107 17.74 -23.70 -1.03
C GLN A 107 19.05 -24.51 -1.04
N ASN A 108 18.98 -25.76 -0.59
CA ASN A 108 20.13 -26.66 -0.47
C ASN A 108 20.28 -27.61 -1.67
N SER A 109 19.56 -27.37 -2.76
CA SER A 109 19.59 -28.19 -3.98
C SER A 109 19.79 -27.33 -5.22
N GLU A 110 20.55 -27.82 -6.20
CA GLU A 110 20.65 -27.23 -7.54
C GLU A 110 19.42 -27.61 -8.38
N VAL A 111 18.23 -27.26 -7.88
CA VAL A 111 16.95 -27.44 -8.57
C VAL A 111 16.11 -26.20 -8.37
N SER A 112 15.69 -25.56 -9.45
CA SER A 112 14.86 -24.35 -9.44
C SER A 112 14.27 -24.01 -10.79
N TRP A 113 13.26 -23.15 -10.78
CA TRP A 113 12.55 -22.68 -11.96
C TRP A 113 12.07 -21.24 -11.75
N HIS A 114 11.70 -20.55 -12.83
CA HIS A 114 11.28 -19.15 -12.76
C HIS A 114 9.87 -19.00 -12.25
N TYR A 115 8.93 -19.82 -12.73
CA TYR A 115 7.50 -19.68 -12.43
C TYR A 115 6.87 -21.00 -11.99
N SER A 116 6.04 -20.96 -10.95
CA SER A 116 5.07 -22.02 -10.64
C SER A 116 3.67 -21.52 -11.01
N VAL A 117 2.87 -22.30 -11.72
CA VAL A 117 1.54 -21.87 -12.24
C VAL A 117 0.48 -22.88 -11.81
N ASP A 118 -0.63 -22.40 -11.27
CA ASP A 118 -1.82 -23.19 -10.98
C ASP A 118 -3.05 -22.65 -11.71
N SER A 119 -4.23 -23.19 -11.38
CA SER A 119 -5.51 -22.85 -12.03
C SER A 119 -5.95 -21.40 -11.83
N LYS A 120 -5.34 -20.64 -10.91
CA LYS A 120 -5.76 -19.27 -10.56
C LYS A 120 -4.64 -18.25 -10.61
N ILE A 121 -3.41 -18.63 -10.28
CA ILE A 121 -2.30 -17.69 -10.09
C ILE A 121 -0.96 -18.32 -10.48
N ALA A 122 0.01 -17.46 -10.80
CA ALA A 122 1.41 -17.83 -10.93
C ALA A 122 2.29 -17.14 -9.88
N TYR A 123 3.37 -17.80 -9.46
CA TYR A 123 4.40 -17.23 -8.58
C TYR A 123 5.77 -17.26 -9.25
N GLN A 124 6.43 -16.11 -9.33
CA GLN A 124 7.79 -15.99 -9.83
C GLN A 124 8.81 -16.19 -8.70
N SER A 125 9.65 -17.23 -8.80
CA SER A 125 10.66 -17.52 -7.78
C SER A 125 12.05 -16.99 -8.14
N ILE A 126 12.36 -16.84 -9.44
CA ILE A 126 13.65 -16.36 -9.95
C ILE A 126 13.42 -15.27 -11.02
N PRO A 127 14.16 -14.15 -11.00
CA PRO A 127 14.09 -13.14 -12.06
C PRO A 127 14.42 -13.73 -13.44
N GLU A 128 13.74 -13.27 -14.49
CA GLU A 128 14.00 -13.74 -15.86
C GLU A 128 15.41 -13.36 -16.38
N SER A 129 16.07 -12.40 -15.74
CA SER A 129 17.47 -12.05 -16.02
C SER A 129 18.48 -13.05 -15.46
N GLU A 130 18.04 -14.00 -14.62
CA GLU A 130 18.88 -15.00 -13.98
C GLU A 130 18.59 -16.41 -14.51
N LYS A 131 19.62 -17.25 -14.56
CA LYS A 131 19.49 -18.66 -14.90
C LYS A 131 18.87 -19.45 -13.74
N ALA A 132 18.14 -20.52 -14.06
CA ALA A 132 17.57 -21.46 -13.09
C ALA A 132 18.04 -22.91 -13.38
N TRP A 133 17.92 -23.79 -12.40
CA TRP A 133 18.39 -25.17 -12.47
C TRP A 133 17.23 -26.16 -12.68
N HIS A 134 16.73 -26.28 -13.91
CA HIS A 134 15.52 -27.05 -14.20
C HIS A 134 15.68 -28.17 -15.24
N ALA A 135 16.60 -28.01 -16.21
CA ALA A 135 16.58 -28.80 -17.45
C ALA A 135 17.41 -30.10 -17.40
N GLY A 136 18.30 -30.23 -16.40
CA GLY A 136 19.16 -31.41 -16.25
C GLY A 136 20.22 -31.59 -17.35
N ASP A 137 20.59 -30.53 -18.07
CA ASP A 137 21.51 -30.53 -19.23
C ASP A 137 22.91 -29.96 -18.92
N LYS A 138 23.34 -30.06 -17.65
CA LYS A 138 24.58 -29.48 -17.06
C LYS A 138 24.58 -27.94 -16.97
N SER A 139 25.51 -27.41 -16.16
CA SER A 139 26.10 -26.06 -16.16
C SER A 139 25.50 -25.02 -17.14
N TYR A 140 25.87 -25.28 -18.39
CA TYR A 140 25.86 -24.37 -19.53
C TYR A 140 25.01 -24.92 -20.69
N GLY A 141 24.21 -25.95 -20.43
CA GLY A 141 23.25 -26.44 -21.40
C GLY A 141 22.18 -25.38 -21.70
N THR A 142 21.64 -25.40 -22.91
CA THR A 142 20.69 -24.40 -23.40
C THR A 142 19.46 -24.30 -22.51
N GLY A 143 18.96 -25.41 -21.96
CA GLY A 143 17.82 -25.44 -21.07
C GLY A 143 18.06 -24.58 -19.84
N ASN A 144 19.02 -24.95 -18.99
CA ASN A 144 19.32 -24.20 -17.76
C ASN A 144 19.81 -22.76 -18.02
N ALA A 145 20.68 -22.57 -19.02
CA ALA A 145 21.42 -21.33 -19.16
C ALA A 145 20.73 -20.28 -20.05
N ARG A 146 19.71 -20.65 -20.85
CA ARG A 146 19.15 -19.76 -21.87
C ARG A 146 17.62 -19.79 -21.97
N THR A 147 16.93 -20.62 -21.20
CA THR A 147 15.45 -20.65 -21.20
C THR A 147 14.85 -20.21 -19.88
N ILE A 148 13.60 -19.76 -19.94
CA ILE A 148 12.78 -19.46 -18.76
C ILE A 148 11.90 -20.66 -18.46
N ALA A 149 11.86 -21.12 -17.21
CA ALA A 149 11.16 -22.34 -16.80
C ALA A 149 9.81 -22.04 -16.15
N ILE A 150 8.78 -22.77 -16.62
CA ILE A 150 7.44 -22.75 -16.05
C ILE A 150 7.11 -24.16 -15.53
N GLU A 151 6.85 -24.29 -14.23
CA GLU A 151 6.29 -25.48 -13.59
C GLU A 151 4.76 -25.37 -13.51
N ILE A 152 4.04 -26.26 -14.19
CA ILE A 152 2.58 -26.36 -14.11
C ILE A 152 2.24 -27.31 -12.95
N CYS A 153 1.41 -26.85 -12.02
CA CYS A 153 0.97 -27.66 -10.89
C CYS A 153 -0.01 -28.73 -11.36
N ASP A 154 0.34 -30.01 -11.17
CA ASP A 154 -0.52 -31.16 -11.48
C ASP A 154 -1.79 -31.18 -10.62
N TYR A 155 -1.72 -30.58 -9.43
CA TYR A 155 -2.84 -30.45 -8.51
C TYR A 155 -2.88 -29.04 -7.90
N SER A 156 -3.91 -28.28 -8.25
CA SER A 156 -4.31 -27.03 -7.58
C SER A 156 -5.35 -27.31 -6.47
N ASP A 157 -5.64 -26.35 -5.59
CA ASP A 157 -6.63 -26.54 -4.51
C ASP A 157 -8.05 -26.88 -5.02
N ASP A 158 -8.34 -26.63 -6.30
CA ASP A 158 -9.57 -27.01 -7.00
C ASP A 158 -9.41 -28.16 -8.02
N GLY A 159 -8.21 -28.75 -8.13
CA GLY A 159 -7.92 -29.90 -8.99
C GLY A 159 -8.00 -29.64 -10.50
N ASN A 160 -8.02 -28.37 -10.95
CA ASN A 160 -8.21 -28.02 -12.35
C ASN A 160 -6.88 -27.84 -13.11
N PHE A 161 -6.21 -28.96 -13.41
CA PHE A 161 -4.97 -28.99 -14.21
C PHE A 161 -5.14 -28.29 -15.55
N ASP A 162 -6.30 -28.51 -16.16
CA ASP A 162 -6.64 -27.90 -17.43
C ASP A 162 -6.49 -26.37 -17.31
N GLN A 163 -7.18 -25.71 -16.37
CA GLN A 163 -7.05 -24.26 -16.20
C GLN A 163 -5.60 -23.82 -15.92
N ALA A 164 -4.84 -24.61 -15.16
CA ALA A 164 -3.42 -24.34 -14.94
C ALA A 164 -2.59 -24.37 -16.25
N MET A 165 -2.86 -25.32 -17.14
CA MET A 165 -2.24 -25.40 -18.47
C MET A 165 -2.58 -24.16 -19.31
N ALA A 166 -3.83 -23.69 -19.33
CA ALA A 166 -4.22 -22.50 -20.09
C ALA A 166 -3.57 -21.21 -19.56
N ASN A 167 -3.45 -21.10 -18.23
CA ASN A 167 -2.73 -20.00 -17.60
C ASN A 167 -1.23 -20.02 -17.96
N ALA A 168 -0.63 -21.21 -18.04
CA ALA A 168 0.76 -21.39 -18.44
C ALA A 168 1.01 -21.09 -19.93
N GLU A 169 0.07 -21.44 -20.82
CA GLU A 169 0.10 -21.07 -22.25
C GLU A 169 0.11 -19.56 -22.44
N TYR A 170 -0.73 -18.83 -21.69
CA TYR A 170 -0.73 -17.37 -21.72
C TYR A 170 0.57 -16.77 -21.17
N LEU A 171 1.06 -17.29 -20.03
CA LEU A 171 2.32 -16.82 -19.44
C LEU A 171 3.50 -17.06 -20.39
N ALA A 172 3.55 -18.21 -21.06
CA ALA A 172 4.57 -18.49 -22.06
C ALA A 172 4.50 -17.50 -23.24
N ALA A 173 3.29 -17.18 -23.73
CA ALA A 173 3.10 -16.18 -24.78
C ALA A 173 3.55 -14.78 -24.35
N ASP A 174 3.22 -14.35 -23.13
CA ASP A 174 3.66 -13.07 -22.55
C ASP A 174 5.19 -12.98 -22.45
N ILE A 175 5.84 -14.04 -21.98
CA ILE A 175 7.29 -14.12 -21.93
C ILE A 175 7.88 -13.98 -23.34
N LEU A 176 7.43 -14.76 -24.32
CA LEU A 176 7.93 -14.67 -25.69
C LEU A 176 7.75 -13.25 -26.26
N TYR A 177 6.57 -12.67 -26.09
CA TYR A 177 6.27 -11.30 -26.55
C TYR A 177 7.21 -10.26 -25.92
N ARG A 178 7.41 -10.29 -24.60
CA ARG A 178 8.31 -9.36 -23.88
C ARG A 178 9.77 -9.50 -24.28
N HIS A 179 10.18 -10.68 -24.73
CA HIS A 179 11.52 -10.95 -25.28
C HIS A 179 11.60 -10.74 -26.80
N GLY A 180 10.57 -10.15 -27.42
CA GLY A 180 10.57 -9.79 -28.84
C GLY A 180 10.38 -10.97 -29.80
N ILE A 181 9.92 -12.11 -29.30
CA ILE A 181 9.66 -13.34 -30.05
C ILE A 181 8.16 -13.42 -30.35
N TYR A 182 7.82 -13.54 -31.63
CA TYR A 182 6.43 -13.48 -32.11
C TYR A 182 5.94 -14.80 -32.74
N ASN A 183 6.71 -15.88 -32.57
CA ASN A 183 6.33 -17.22 -32.97
C ASN A 183 6.80 -18.23 -31.92
N THR A 184 6.06 -19.32 -31.73
CA THR A 184 6.39 -20.38 -30.77
C THR A 184 7.34 -21.42 -31.34
N GLN A 185 7.48 -21.47 -32.67
CA GLN A 185 8.31 -22.46 -33.35
C GLN A 185 9.78 -22.30 -32.96
N ASN A 186 10.36 -23.34 -32.36
CA ASN A 186 11.73 -23.35 -31.82
C ASN A 186 11.95 -22.48 -30.57
N TYR A 187 10.89 -21.96 -29.95
CA TYR A 187 10.97 -21.14 -28.74
C TYR A 187 10.18 -21.72 -27.55
N LEU A 188 9.46 -22.81 -27.76
CA LEU A 188 8.85 -23.61 -26.69
C LEU A 188 9.51 -24.97 -26.64
N PHE A 189 9.86 -25.39 -25.43
CA PHE A 189 10.54 -26.65 -25.16
C PHE A 189 9.86 -27.39 -24.02
N GLN A 190 9.94 -28.71 -24.06
CA GLN A 190 9.65 -29.58 -22.93
C GLN A 190 10.93 -29.82 -22.15
N HIS A 191 10.86 -30.08 -20.84
CA HIS A 191 12.03 -30.62 -20.11
C HIS A 191 12.60 -31.86 -20.80
N HIS A 192 11.74 -32.72 -21.36
CA HIS A 192 12.15 -33.87 -22.17
C HIS A 192 13.19 -33.55 -23.26
N ASP A 193 13.13 -32.36 -23.87
CA ASP A 193 14.00 -31.96 -24.98
C ASP A 193 15.46 -31.72 -24.54
N PHE A 194 15.66 -31.41 -23.25
CA PHE A 194 16.98 -31.10 -22.67
C PHE A 194 17.53 -32.21 -21.77
N SER A 195 16.65 -32.96 -21.10
CA SER A 195 17.04 -33.95 -20.10
C SER A 195 17.98 -35.00 -20.69
N ALA A 196 19.16 -35.17 -20.08
CA ALA A 196 20.16 -36.14 -20.53
C ALA A 196 19.68 -37.62 -20.52
N TYR A 197 18.58 -37.91 -19.82
CA TYR A 197 17.95 -39.23 -19.73
C TYR A 197 16.53 -39.25 -20.32
N GLY A 198 16.12 -38.19 -21.03
CA GLY A 198 14.81 -38.12 -21.70
C GLY A 198 13.63 -38.14 -20.74
N LYS A 199 13.70 -37.37 -19.63
CA LYS A 199 12.62 -37.29 -18.61
C LYS A 199 11.24 -37.16 -19.25
N ASN A 200 10.26 -37.93 -18.80
CA ASN A 200 8.86 -37.75 -19.20
C ASN A 200 8.26 -36.54 -18.47
N CYS A 201 8.57 -35.34 -18.96
CA CYS A 201 8.12 -34.08 -18.38
C CYS A 201 7.98 -33.05 -19.51
N PRO A 202 6.85 -32.31 -19.61
CA PRO A 202 5.68 -32.28 -18.71
C PRO A 202 4.81 -33.55 -18.82
N ILE A 203 4.55 -34.25 -17.71
CA ILE A 203 4.07 -35.65 -17.71
C ILE A 203 2.65 -35.81 -18.25
N THR A 204 1.69 -35.05 -17.74
CA THR A 204 0.29 -35.12 -18.15
C THR A 204 0.14 -34.70 -19.61
N ILE A 205 0.79 -33.61 -20.02
CA ILE A 205 0.78 -33.13 -21.42
C ILE A 205 1.36 -34.20 -22.37
N ARG A 206 2.42 -34.90 -21.98
CA ARG A 206 3.03 -35.95 -22.80
C ARG A 206 2.20 -37.23 -22.84
N ASP A 207 1.74 -37.70 -21.69
CA ASP A 207 0.96 -38.93 -21.57
C ASP A 207 -0.41 -38.81 -22.29
N THR A 208 -0.93 -37.60 -22.38
CA THR A 208 -2.18 -37.29 -23.11
C THR A 208 -1.96 -36.74 -24.52
N ASN A 209 -0.69 -36.64 -24.98
CA ASN A 209 -0.30 -36.16 -26.32
C ASN A 209 -0.81 -34.73 -26.65
N ARG A 210 -0.76 -33.82 -25.67
CA ARG A 210 -1.28 -32.44 -25.75
C ARG A 210 -0.20 -31.37 -26.02
N TRP A 211 1.03 -31.77 -26.34
CA TRP A 211 2.10 -30.78 -26.63
C TRP A 211 1.76 -29.89 -27.83
N ALA A 212 1.19 -30.45 -28.89
CA ALA A 212 0.76 -29.67 -30.05
C ALA A 212 -0.36 -28.67 -29.71
N GLU A 213 -1.27 -29.05 -28.79
CA GLU A 213 -2.31 -28.16 -28.26
C GLU A 213 -1.67 -26.98 -27.51
N PHE A 214 -0.76 -27.25 -26.57
CA PHE A 214 -0.04 -26.22 -25.81
C PHE A 214 0.64 -25.19 -26.72
N CYS A 215 1.40 -25.67 -27.70
CA CYS A 215 2.10 -24.81 -28.67
C CYS A 215 1.13 -23.96 -29.50
N THR A 216 0.00 -24.54 -29.91
CA THR A 216 -1.02 -23.86 -30.70
C THR A 216 -1.72 -22.76 -29.89
N GLN A 217 -2.14 -23.07 -28.67
CA GLN A 217 -2.79 -22.08 -27.80
C GLN A 217 -1.83 -20.94 -27.42
N THR A 218 -0.58 -21.26 -27.10
CA THR A 218 0.46 -20.25 -26.84
C THR A 218 0.65 -19.34 -28.06
N GLN A 219 0.72 -19.90 -29.28
CA GLN A 219 0.80 -19.10 -30.50
C GLN A 219 -0.44 -18.23 -30.68
N MET A 220 -1.64 -18.74 -30.39
CA MET A 220 -2.86 -17.94 -30.47
C MET A 220 -2.86 -16.76 -29.48
N PHE A 221 -2.37 -16.93 -28.25
CA PHE A 221 -2.19 -15.82 -27.31
C PHE A 221 -1.14 -14.82 -27.81
N LEU A 222 -0.02 -15.32 -28.33
CA LEU A 222 1.05 -14.49 -28.87
C LEU A 222 0.59 -13.68 -30.08
N ASP A 223 -0.15 -14.27 -31.01
CA ASP A 223 -0.74 -13.60 -32.17
C ASP A 223 -1.70 -12.50 -31.73
N ARG A 224 -2.51 -12.74 -30.68
CA ARG A 224 -3.38 -11.69 -30.10
C ARG A 224 -2.57 -10.54 -29.51
N MET A 225 -1.48 -10.83 -28.81
CA MET A 225 -0.57 -9.79 -28.26
C MET A 225 0.13 -9.00 -29.36
N VAL A 226 0.56 -9.66 -30.44
CA VAL A 226 1.20 -9.02 -31.61
C VAL A 226 0.20 -8.20 -32.43
N ALA A 227 -1.01 -8.71 -32.65
CA ALA A 227 -2.08 -7.98 -33.32
C ALA A 227 -2.50 -6.73 -32.52
N ALA A 228 -2.47 -6.81 -31.18
CA ALA A 228 -2.72 -5.69 -30.28
C ALA A 228 -1.70 -4.54 -30.42
N LYS A 229 -0.48 -4.81 -30.92
CA LYS A 229 0.57 -3.81 -31.19
C LYS A 229 0.17 -2.81 -32.29
N GLY A 230 -0.84 -3.13 -33.10
CA GLY A 230 -1.41 -2.26 -34.13
C GLY A 230 -2.85 -1.78 -33.86
N THR A 231 -3.41 -2.07 -32.68
CA THR A 231 -4.80 -1.71 -32.33
C THR A 231 -4.83 -0.64 -31.25
N ILE A 232 -5.74 0.32 -31.43
CA ILE A 232 -6.00 1.49 -30.57
C ILE A 232 -6.10 1.07 -29.09
N GLN A 233 -5.15 1.56 -28.28
CA GLN A 233 -5.15 1.50 -26.82
C GLN A 233 -5.87 2.75 -26.31
N LEU A 234 -6.85 2.62 -25.41
CA LEU A 234 -7.67 3.75 -24.93
C LEU A 234 -7.72 3.80 -23.41
N ASP A 235 -7.53 5.01 -22.88
CA ASP A 235 -7.56 5.36 -21.46
C ASP A 235 -8.81 6.22 -21.12
N ASP A 236 -9.24 6.11 -19.86
CA ASP A 236 -10.40 6.62 -19.09
C ASP A 236 -11.09 7.99 -19.34
N SER A 237 -10.79 8.76 -20.38
CA SER A 237 -11.52 10.02 -20.59
C SER A 237 -12.73 9.83 -21.50
N ASP A 238 -13.94 9.59 -20.97
CA ASP A 238 -15.23 9.52 -21.72
C ASP A 238 -15.05 9.08 -23.18
N VAL A 239 -14.38 7.93 -23.41
CA VAL A 239 -13.99 7.55 -24.76
C VAL A 239 -15.18 6.88 -25.40
N ILE A 240 -15.83 7.63 -26.28
CA ILE A 240 -16.84 7.10 -27.19
C ILE A 240 -16.11 6.31 -28.29
N PHE A 241 -16.16 4.97 -28.21
CA PHE A 241 -15.73 4.08 -29.28
C PHE A 241 -16.60 4.30 -30.51
N SER A 242 -16.07 4.82 -31.61
CA SER A 242 -16.80 4.89 -32.88
C SER A 242 -16.36 3.75 -33.80
N PHE A 243 -17.19 2.71 -33.93
CA PHE A 243 -16.95 1.58 -34.83
C PHE A 243 -17.54 1.88 -36.19
N SER A 244 -16.75 1.85 -37.25
CA SER A 244 -17.27 1.90 -38.62
C SER A 244 -16.84 0.70 -39.45
N GLY A 245 -17.71 0.28 -40.37
CA GLY A 245 -17.44 -0.86 -41.22
C GLY A 245 -18.36 -0.93 -42.44
N THR A 246 -18.00 -1.79 -43.39
CA THR A 246 -18.82 -2.09 -44.57
C THR A 246 -19.39 -3.50 -44.50
N SER A 247 -20.66 -3.69 -44.87
CA SER A 247 -21.23 -5.02 -45.04
C SER A 247 -20.58 -5.75 -46.22
N PRO A 248 -20.57 -7.10 -46.24
CA PRO A 248 -20.00 -7.87 -47.34
C PRO A 248 -20.57 -7.44 -48.70
N ALA A 249 -19.73 -7.45 -49.75
CA ALA A 249 -20.15 -7.09 -51.10
C ALA A 249 -21.35 -7.94 -51.55
N GLY A 250 -22.45 -7.28 -51.95
CA GLY A 250 -23.72 -7.94 -52.32
C GLY A 250 -24.69 -8.17 -51.16
N PHE A 251 -24.35 -7.79 -49.92
CA PHE A 251 -25.19 -7.93 -48.74
C PHE A 251 -25.78 -6.57 -48.30
N ALA A 252 -27.03 -6.32 -48.64
CA ALA A 252 -27.74 -5.06 -48.35
C ALA A 252 -28.23 -5.03 -46.88
N ALA A 253 -27.32 -4.69 -45.97
CA ALA A 253 -27.64 -4.56 -44.55
C ALA A 253 -28.52 -3.33 -44.29
N THR A 254 -29.54 -3.50 -43.45
CA THR A 254 -30.45 -2.42 -42.99
C THR A 254 -30.07 -1.88 -41.63
N ARG A 255 -29.37 -2.69 -40.82
CA ARG A 255 -28.81 -2.34 -39.52
C ARG A 255 -27.69 -3.32 -39.14
N VAL A 256 -26.94 -2.98 -38.11
CA VAL A 256 -25.96 -3.85 -37.46
C VAL A 256 -26.35 -4.02 -36.01
N ASP A 257 -26.60 -5.26 -35.59
CA ASP A 257 -26.84 -5.62 -34.20
C ASP A 257 -25.50 -5.98 -33.52
N ILE A 258 -25.32 -5.58 -32.26
CA ILE A 258 -24.06 -5.69 -31.53
C ILE A 258 -24.27 -6.50 -30.27
N TYR A 259 -23.35 -7.43 -30.03
CA TYR A 259 -23.42 -8.38 -28.92
C TYR A 259 -22.08 -8.48 -28.19
N ASN A 260 -22.13 -8.79 -26.90
CA ASN A 260 -20.96 -9.16 -26.10
C ASN A 260 -20.47 -10.59 -26.43
N GLU A 261 -19.36 -10.98 -25.79
CA GLU A 261 -18.73 -12.30 -25.89
C GLU A 261 -19.65 -13.48 -25.51
N ASP A 262 -20.69 -13.23 -24.73
CA ASP A 262 -21.70 -14.20 -24.28
C ASP A 262 -22.99 -14.18 -25.12
N TYR A 263 -23.00 -13.44 -26.24
CA TYR A 263 -24.18 -13.22 -27.09
C TYR A 263 -25.31 -12.41 -26.43
N THR A 264 -25.02 -11.69 -25.35
CA THR A 264 -25.97 -10.69 -24.84
C THR A 264 -26.01 -9.47 -25.76
N TRP A 265 -27.22 -9.01 -26.08
CA TRP A 265 -27.42 -7.87 -26.97
C TRP A 265 -27.01 -6.56 -26.26
N VAL A 266 -26.14 -5.80 -26.92
CA VAL A 266 -25.60 -4.52 -26.45
C VAL A 266 -26.37 -3.34 -27.06
N GLY A 267 -26.71 -3.43 -28.35
CA GLY A 267 -27.34 -2.34 -29.09
C GLY A 267 -27.43 -2.61 -30.59
N SER A 268 -27.96 -1.63 -31.33
CA SER A 268 -28.05 -1.68 -32.80
C SER A 268 -27.75 -0.31 -33.43
N ALA A 269 -27.06 -0.30 -34.57
CA ALA A 269 -26.84 0.88 -35.42
C ALA A 269 -27.54 0.73 -36.78
N PRO A 270 -28.14 1.79 -37.35
CA PRO A 270 -28.61 1.77 -38.73
C PRO A 270 -27.44 1.63 -39.71
N ALA A 271 -27.65 0.90 -40.80
CA ALA A 271 -26.68 0.78 -41.90
C ALA A 271 -27.16 1.61 -43.10
N TYR A 272 -26.30 2.48 -43.62
CA TYR A 272 -26.56 3.33 -44.77
C TYR A 272 -25.52 3.09 -45.85
N ASP A 273 -25.96 2.79 -47.08
CA ASP A 273 -25.06 2.49 -48.21
C ASP A 273 -24.00 1.44 -47.88
N ASN A 274 -24.44 0.36 -47.20
CA ASN A 274 -23.61 -0.71 -46.68
C ASN A 274 -22.54 -0.28 -45.66
N THR A 275 -22.58 0.95 -45.13
CA THR A 275 -21.72 1.42 -44.05
C THR A 275 -22.51 1.56 -42.74
N PHE A 276 -21.83 1.44 -41.61
CA PHE A 276 -22.43 1.72 -40.30
C PHE A 276 -21.44 2.46 -39.41
N THR A 277 -21.97 3.19 -38.43
CA THR A 277 -21.21 3.73 -37.30
C THR A 277 -21.93 3.40 -36.01
N TYR A 278 -21.22 2.89 -35.00
CA TYR A 278 -21.77 2.66 -33.66
C TYR A 278 -20.87 3.26 -32.59
N GLU A 279 -21.49 3.91 -31.62
CA GLU A 279 -20.81 4.60 -30.53
C GLU A 279 -21.02 3.88 -29.19
N LEU A 280 -19.95 3.57 -28.47
CA LEU A 280 -20.01 2.86 -27.20
C LEU A 280 -19.08 3.50 -26.16
N ASP A 281 -19.47 3.48 -24.89
CA ASP A 281 -18.68 4.08 -23.80
C ASP A 281 -17.72 3.05 -23.20
N SER A 282 -16.43 3.39 -23.09
CA SER A 282 -15.39 2.55 -22.47
C SER A 282 -15.66 2.22 -21.00
N LEU A 283 -16.41 3.06 -20.28
CA LEU A 283 -16.81 2.83 -18.89
C LEU A 283 -17.82 1.68 -18.73
N CYS A 284 -18.37 1.16 -19.81
CA CYS A 284 -19.26 -0.01 -19.79
C CYS A 284 -18.51 -1.34 -19.61
N PHE A 285 -17.17 -1.34 -19.68
CA PHE A 285 -16.34 -2.55 -19.67
C PHE A 285 -15.44 -2.61 -18.45
N THR A 286 -15.30 -3.80 -17.86
CA THR A 286 -14.32 -4.05 -16.80
C THR A 286 -12.90 -4.11 -17.37
N PRO A 287 -11.83 -3.89 -16.59
CA PRO A 287 -10.47 -4.14 -17.07
C PRO A 287 -10.33 -5.60 -17.55
N GLY A 288 -9.68 -5.80 -18.70
CA GLY A 288 -9.52 -7.10 -19.33
C GLY A 288 -9.85 -7.10 -20.82
N TRP A 289 -9.75 -8.29 -21.42
CA TRP A 289 -10.11 -8.51 -22.81
C TRP A 289 -11.62 -8.55 -22.97
N HIS A 290 -12.10 -7.89 -24.03
CA HIS A 290 -13.49 -7.92 -24.44
C HIS A 290 -13.59 -8.31 -25.90
N THR A 291 -14.63 -9.05 -26.25
CA THR A 291 -15.00 -9.33 -27.63
C THR A 291 -16.38 -8.78 -27.91
N LEU A 292 -16.47 -7.90 -28.90
CA LEU A 292 -17.74 -7.48 -29.50
C LEU A 292 -17.99 -8.25 -30.79
N ARG A 293 -19.25 -8.58 -31.03
CA ARG A 293 -19.72 -9.20 -32.26
C ARG A 293 -20.65 -8.26 -32.99
N PHE A 294 -20.42 -8.06 -34.28
CA PHE A 294 -21.24 -7.24 -35.15
C PHE A 294 -21.97 -8.14 -36.13
N ALA A 295 -23.28 -7.95 -36.23
CA ALA A 295 -24.16 -8.67 -37.13
C ALA A 295 -24.87 -7.71 -38.08
N PRO A 296 -24.32 -7.40 -39.27
CA PRO A 296 -25.09 -6.86 -40.37
C PRO A 296 -26.33 -7.73 -40.64
N VAL A 297 -27.51 -7.11 -40.62
CA VAL A 297 -28.81 -7.76 -40.83
C VAL A 297 -29.48 -7.21 -42.08
N ASP A 298 -29.82 -8.07 -43.04
CA ASP A 298 -30.54 -7.68 -44.25
C ASP A 298 -32.08 -7.58 -44.02
N SER A 299 -32.81 -7.21 -45.07
CA SER A 299 -34.28 -7.06 -45.02
C SER A 299 -35.04 -8.38 -44.76
N SER A 300 -34.40 -9.54 -44.93
CA SER A 300 -34.97 -10.86 -44.64
C SER A 300 -34.74 -11.31 -43.19
N GLY A 301 -33.92 -10.58 -42.43
CA GLY A 301 -33.52 -10.93 -41.08
C GLY A 301 -32.29 -11.86 -41.01
N THR A 302 -31.63 -12.11 -42.14
CA THR A 302 -30.40 -12.91 -42.19
C THR A 302 -29.25 -12.09 -41.61
N ALA A 303 -28.45 -12.69 -40.71
CA ALA A 303 -27.33 -12.05 -40.04
C ALA A 303 -26.00 -12.67 -40.48
N ASN A 304 -25.01 -11.82 -40.77
CA ASN A 304 -23.62 -12.25 -41.01
C ASN A 304 -22.72 -11.73 -39.89
N TRP A 305 -21.88 -12.57 -39.29
CA TRP A 305 -21.17 -12.24 -38.05
C TRP A 305 -19.71 -11.87 -38.30
N THR A 306 -19.27 -10.77 -37.69
CA THR A 306 -17.84 -10.47 -37.52
C THR A 306 -17.53 -10.19 -36.06
N THR A 307 -16.29 -10.43 -35.64
CA THR A 307 -15.85 -10.27 -34.25
C THR A 307 -14.70 -9.29 -34.17
N PHE A 308 -14.73 -8.43 -33.15
CA PHE A 308 -13.68 -7.48 -32.82
C PHE A 308 -13.29 -7.67 -31.35
N SER A 309 -12.00 -7.78 -31.06
CA SER A 309 -11.52 -7.88 -29.68
C SER A 309 -10.65 -6.70 -29.33
N PHE A 310 -10.80 -6.18 -28.11
CA PHE A 310 -10.01 -5.07 -27.59
C PHE A 310 -9.72 -5.28 -26.10
N LEU A 311 -8.65 -4.64 -25.63
CA LEU A 311 -8.20 -4.72 -24.24
C LEU A 311 -8.51 -3.41 -23.54
N VAL A 312 -9.24 -3.49 -22.43
CA VAL A 312 -9.47 -2.36 -21.53
C VAL A 312 -8.44 -2.44 -20.41
N GLY A 313 -7.58 -1.43 -20.32
CA GLY A 313 -6.55 -1.32 -19.28
C GLY A 313 -7.15 -1.07 -17.88
N PRO A 314 -6.36 -1.21 -16.81
CA PRO A 314 -6.78 -0.71 -15.50
C PRO A 314 -6.90 0.82 -15.56
N PRO A 315 -7.89 1.41 -14.87
CA PRO A 315 -8.11 2.85 -14.93
C PRO A 315 -6.91 3.63 -14.39
N SER A 316 -6.56 4.76 -15.00
CA SER A 316 -5.56 5.69 -14.49
C SER A 316 -5.99 6.22 -13.12
N LYS A 317 -5.02 6.53 -12.26
CA LYS A 317 -5.28 6.94 -10.88
C LYS A 317 -4.40 8.13 -10.50
N MET A 318 -4.98 9.14 -9.88
CA MET A 318 -4.19 10.22 -9.27
C MET A 318 -4.84 10.72 -7.98
N SER A 319 -4.02 11.34 -7.14
CA SER A 319 -4.45 12.00 -5.91
C SER A 319 -3.63 13.26 -5.66
N ILE A 320 -4.27 14.26 -5.06
CA ILE A 320 -3.62 15.32 -4.31
C ILE A 320 -3.76 14.94 -2.84
N ASP A 321 -2.63 14.58 -2.23
CA ASP A 321 -2.54 14.18 -0.82
C ASP A 321 -2.59 15.41 0.09
N TYR A 322 -2.03 16.53 -0.37
CA TYR A 322 -2.11 17.82 0.30
C TYR A 322 -2.13 18.97 -0.71
N PRO A 323 -3.00 20.00 -0.56
CA PRO A 323 -3.95 20.22 0.53
C PRO A 323 -5.16 19.26 0.52
N SER A 324 -5.70 18.99 1.71
CA SER A 324 -6.76 18.00 1.96
C SER A 324 -8.16 18.42 1.48
N GLY A 325 -8.36 19.70 1.16
CA GLY A 325 -9.64 20.22 0.69
C GLY A 325 -10.41 21.07 1.71
N GLN A 326 -9.97 21.12 2.98
CA GLN A 326 -10.60 21.90 4.06
C GLN A 326 -9.60 22.76 4.85
N ASP A 327 -8.32 22.78 4.43
CA ASP A 327 -7.25 23.43 5.16
C ASP A 327 -7.36 24.96 5.07
N THR A 328 -7.13 25.63 6.20
CA THR A 328 -6.75 27.04 6.23
C THR A 328 -5.27 27.13 6.59
N ILE A 329 -4.46 27.53 5.64
CA ILE A 329 -2.99 27.51 5.70
C ILE A 329 -2.47 28.91 6.02
N TYR A 330 -1.62 29.03 7.03
CA TYR A 330 -1.06 30.32 7.48
C TYR A 330 0.42 30.51 7.10
N GLU A 331 1.01 29.49 6.50
CA GLU A 331 2.41 29.34 6.10
C GLU A 331 2.54 29.01 4.60
N ASP A 332 3.74 28.66 4.13
CA ASP A 332 3.97 28.22 2.74
C ASP A 332 3.12 26.98 2.39
N VAL A 333 2.54 26.98 1.20
CA VAL A 333 1.56 25.98 0.78
C VAL A 333 2.27 24.85 0.07
N ARG A 334 2.46 23.72 0.75
CA ARG A 334 2.88 22.47 0.11
C ARG A 334 1.76 21.95 -0.80
N ILE A 335 2.10 21.42 -1.96
CA ILE A 335 1.26 20.66 -2.87
C ILE A 335 1.93 19.31 -3.05
N GLN A 336 1.27 18.21 -2.72
CA GLN A 336 1.83 16.86 -2.85
C GLN A 336 0.78 15.88 -3.34
N GLY A 337 1.21 14.90 -4.12
CA GLY A 337 0.35 13.83 -4.58
C GLY A 337 1.09 12.76 -5.38
N TRP A 338 0.32 12.01 -6.17
CA TRP A 338 0.82 10.97 -7.05
C TRP A 338 -0.10 10.76 -8.26
N ALA A 339 0.44 10.15 -9.32
CA ALA A 339 -0.27 9.81 -10.55
C ALA A 339 0.25 8.50 -11.17
N LEU A 340 -0.66 7.60 -11.53
CA LEU A 340 -0.45 6.32 -12.19
C LEU A 340 -1.19 6.31 -13.52
N GLY A 341 -0.50 5.85 -14.56
CA GLY A 341 -1.05 5.58 -15.88
C GLY A 341 -0.52 4.24 -16.37
N ARG A 342 -1.30 3.49 -17.16
CA ARG A 342 -0.90 2.15 -17.61
C ARG A 342 0.43 2.19 -18.37
N SER A 343 0.57 3.15 -19.28
CA SER A 343 1.81 3.39 -20.04
C SER A 343 2.94 4.03 -19.21
N GLY A 344 2.69 4.34 -17.94
CA GLY A 344 3.51 5.22 -17.12
C GLY A 344 3.28 6.70 -17.41
N ILE A 345 3.64 7.54 -16.45
CA ILE A 345 3.45 8.99 -16.51
C ILE A 345 4.68 9.64 -17.16
N ALA A 346 4.42 10.43 -18.21
CA ALA A 346 5.41 11.24 -18.89
C ALA A 346 5.67 12.57 -18.15
N ARG A 347 4.61 13.22 -17.65
CA ARG A 347 4.70 14.52 -16.99
C ARG A 347 3.55 14.78 -16.01
N VAL A 348 3.80 15.52 -14.94
CA VAL A 348 2.77 16.12 -14.08
C VAL A 348 2.88 17.63 -14.08
N ASP A 349 1.77 18.33 -14.33
CA ASP A 349 1.66 19.79 -14.35
C ASP A 349 0.75 20.27 -13.20
N VAL A 350 1.20 21.27 -12.44
CA VAL A 350 0.44 21.87 -11.33
C VAL A 350 0.02 23.28 -11.70
N PHE A 351 -1.24 23.62 -11.39
CA PHE A 351 -1.87 24.91 -11.65
C PHE A 351 -2.48 25.46 -10.37
N VAL A 352 -2.43 26.78 -10.18
CA VAL A 352 -3.10 27.48 -9.08
C VAL A 352 -4.08 28.50 -9.67
N ASP A 353 -5.31 28.50 -9.15
CA ASP A 353 -6.41 29.40 -9.54
C ASP A 353 -6.67 29.47 -11.06
N ASP A 354 -6.56 28.32 -11.72
CA ASP A 354 -6.67 28.18 -13.18
C ASP A 354 -5.72 29.11 -13.99
N GLY A 355 -4.65 29.57 -13.36
CA GLY A 355 -3.57 30.30 -14.00
C GLY A 355 -2.68 29.43 -14.91
N PRO A 356 -1.55 29.97 -15.40
CA PRO A 356 -0.59 29.18 -16.17
C PRO A 356 0.02 28.05 -15.31
N VAL A 357 0.69 27.10 -15.97
CA VAL A 357 1.44 26.03 -15.29
C VAL A 357 2.39 26.66 -14.27
N THR A 358 2.18 26.33 -13.00
CA THR A 358 3.00 26.80 -11.88
C THR A 358 4.30 26.02 -11.82
N VAL A 359 4.25 24.70 -12.04
CA VAL A 359 5.41 23.81 -12.12
C VAL A 359 5.09 22.55 -12.93
N SER A 360 6.11 21.99 -13.59
CA SER A 360 6.04 20.71 -14.32
C SER A 360 7.09 19.73 -13.79
N PHE A 361 6.71 18.47 -13.67
CA PHE A 361 7.57 17.36 -13.28
C PHE A 361 7.71 16.35 -14.42
N ASN A 362 8.90 16.23 -15.01
CA ASN A 362 9.22 15.19 -16.00
C ASN A 362 9.94 13.99 -15.35
N GLN A 363 10.23 14.08 -14.06
CA GLN A 363 10.77 13.01 -13.23
C GLN A 363 9.96 13.02 -11.93
N LEU A 364 9.35 11.89 -11.63
CA LEU A 364 8.49 11.72 -10.47
C LEU A 364 9.27 11.06 -9.34
N SER A 365 8.92 11.39 -8.10
CA SER A 365 9.55 10.83 -6.91
C SER A 365 8.98 9.45 -6.60
N GLU A 366 9.74 8.65 -5.86
CA GLU A 366 9.28 7.34 -5.42
C GLU A 366 8.11 7.43 -4.43
N ARG A 367 7.14 6.53 -4.60
CA ARG A 367 5.96 6.33 -3.74
C ARG A 367 5.68 4.84 -3.64
N ALA A 368 6.49 4.16 -2.85
CA ALA A 368 6.36 2.71 -2.62
C ALA A 368 5.00 2.35 -1.99
N ASP A 369 4.38 3.26 -1.24
CA ASP A 369 3.04 3.11 -0.68
C ASP A 369 1.95 3.04 -1.78
N VAL A 370 2.06 3.91 -2.79
CA VAL A 370 1.14 3.96 -3.92
C VAL A 370 1.34 2.76 -4.84
N ASP A 371 2.60 2.42 -5.11
CA ASP A 371 2.98 1.23 -5.90
C ASP A 371 2.51 -0.05 -5.21
N ALA A 372 2.73 -0.17 -3.91
CA ALA A 372 2.26 -1.30 -3.13
C ALA A 372 0.74 -1.33 -2.95
N LEU A 373 0.00 -0.22 -3.08
CA LEU A 373 -1.47 -0.26 -2.95
C LEU A 373 -2.17 -0.50 -4.29
N TYR A 374 -1.67 0.14 -5.35
CA TYR A 374 -2.35 0.19 -6.63
C TYR A 374 -1.61 -0.56 -7.73
N ASN A 375 -0.34 -0.91 -7.57
CA ASN A 375 0.50 -1.51 -8.59
C ASN A 375 1.16 -2.84 -8.18
N GLN A 376 0.62 -3.55 -7.18
CA GLN A 376 1.14 -4.87 -6.73
C GLN A 376 1.28 -5.88 -7.88
N ASP A 377 0.37 -5.81 -8.85
CA ASP A 377 0.36 -6.69 -10.04
C ASP A 377 1.23 -6.16 -11.20
N GLY A 378 1.94 -5.04 -11.00
CA GLY A 378 2.77 -4.37 -12.02
C GLY A 378 1.98 -3.83 -13.21
N LYS A 379 0.70 -3.51 -13.02
CA LYS A 379 -0.23 -3.10 -14.09
C LYS A 379 -0.06 -1.66 -14.58
N TYR A 380 0.70 -0.83 -13.87
CA TYR A 380 1.09 0.53 -14.21
C TYR A 380 2.62 0.60 -14.37
N ILE A 381 3.08 0.98 -15.57
CA ILE A 381 4.52 1.12 -15.84
C ILE A 381 5.09 2.27 -14.99
N GLY A 382 6.19 2.01 -14.30
CA GLY A 382 6.84 3.02 -13.46
C GLY A 382 6.03 3.39 -12.21
N GLY A 383 5.11 2.53 -11.75
CA GLY A 383 4.25 2.82 -10.60
C GLY A 383 4.98 3.18 -9.31
N LEU A 384 6.24 2.77 -9.12
CA LEU A 384 7.09 3.21 -8.02
C LEU A 384 7.43 4.71 -8.12
N ASN A 385 7.74 5.22 -9.32
CA ASN A 385 8.07 6.62 -9.58
C ASN A 385 6.83 7.37 -10.03
N CYS A 386 5.89 7.56 -9.09
CA CYS A 386 4.59 8.17 -9.40
C CYS A 386 4.28 9.43 -8.58
N GLY A 387 5.16 9.85 -7.67
CA GLY A 387 4.94 10.97 -6.76
C GLY A 387 5.35 12.34 -7.31
N PHE A 388 4.71 13.39 -6.80
CA PHE A 388 5.11 14.79 -7.02
C PHE A 388 4.96 15.62 -5.74
N SER A 389 5.82 16.63 -5.57
CA SER A 389 5.73 17.59 -4.45
C SER A 389 6.29 18.94 -4.85
N TYR A 390 5.60 20.01 -4.47
CA TYR A 390 5.98 21.41 -4.68
C TYR A 390 5.61 22.24 -3.46
N THR A 391 6.32 23.35 -3.20
CA THR A 391 5.94 24.31 -2.16
C THR A 391 5.78 25.69 -2.77
N ILE A 392 4.58 26.25 -2.64
CA ILE A 392 4.24 27.61 -3.04
C ILE A 392 4.54 28.54 -1.87
N ASN A 393 5.33 29.58 -2.11
CA ASN A 393 5.54 30.63 -1.11
C ASN A 393 4.21 31.33 -0.81
N LYS A 394 3.79 31.40 0.45
CA LYS A 394 2.48 31.97 0.81
C LYS A 394 2.33 33.43 0.43
N GLY A 395 3.44 34.18 0.35
CA GLY A 395 3.44 35.59 0.02
C GLY A 395 3.04 35.88 -1.42
N THR A 396 3.00 34.85 -2.28
CA THR A 396 2.48 34.97 -3.66
C THR A 396 0.97 34.73 -3.75
N LEU A 397 0.33 34.29 -2.66
CA LEU A 397 -1.10 34.05 -2.58
C LEU A 397 -1.78 35.11 -1.70
N SER A 398 -2.91 35.62 -2.16
CA SER A 398 -3.76 36.49 -1.35
C SER A 398 -4.40 35.70 -0.20
N PRO A 399 -4.75 36.29 0.96
CA PRO A 399 -5.65 35.64 1.90
C PRO A 399 -7.00 35.35 1.23
N GLY A 400 -7.54 34.15 1.42
CA GLY A 400 -8.80 33.73 0.78
C GLY A 400 -8.76 32.31 0.26
N THR A 401 -9.79 31.93 -0.49
CA THR A 401 -9.92 30.59 -1.09
C THR A 401 -9.15 30.50 -2.39
N HIS A 402 -8.40 29.42 -2.55
CA HIS A 402 -7.59 29.09 -3.72
C HIS A 402 -7.92 27.68 -4.21
N THR A 403 -7.68 27.43 -5.49
CA THR A 403 -7.80 26.10 -6.10
C THR A 403 -6.45 25.65 -6.64
N VAL A 404 -6.04 24.44 -6.30
CA VAL A 404 -4.96 23.73 -6.99
C VAL A 404 -5.56 22.71 -7.94
N ARG A 405 -5.11 22.70 -9.20
CA ARG A 405 -5.42 21.68 -10.19
C ARG A 405 -4.12 20.99 -10.60
N VAL A 406 -4.15 19.68 -10.67
CA VAL A 406 -3.02 18.86 -11.14
C VAL A 406 -3.47 18.06 -12.35
N GLU A 407 -2.63 18.05 -13.38
CA GLU A 407 -2.81 17.25 -14.59
C GLU A 407 -1.63 16.30 -14.76
N ALA A 408 -1.87 15.02 -15.03
CA ALA A 408 -0.82 14.07 -15.35
C ALA A 408 -0.99 13.54 -16.78
N LEU A 409 0.06 13.68 -17.58
CA LEU A 409 0.19 13.20 -18.94
C LEU A 409 0.92 11.86 -18.94
N SER A 410 0.29 10.82 -19.49
CA SER A 410 0.86 9.50 -19.68
C SER A 410 1.71 9.40 -20.95
N ASN A 411 2.59 8.40 -21.05
CA ASN A 411 3.45 8.16 -22.21
C ASN A 411 2.69 7.84 -23.51
N ASP A 412 1.46 7.35 -23.41
CA ASP A 412 0.56 7.15 -24.56
C ASP A 412 -0.21 8.42 -24.96
N GLY A 413 0.00 9.53 -24.25
CA GLY A 413 -0.63 10.82 -24.49
C GLY A 413 -1.93 11.05 -23.70
N SER A 414 -2.39 10.09 -22.89
CA SER A 414 -3.59 10.25 -22.07
C SER A 414 -3.36 11.29 -20.96
N VAL A 415 -4.42 12.02 -20.56
CA VAL A 415 -4.33 13.05 -19.52
C VAL A 415 -5.40 12.85 -18.45
N GLN A 416 -4.97 12.74 -17.19
CA GLN A 416 -5.84 12.73 -16.01
C GLN A 416 -5.76 14.05 -15.26
N LYS A 417 -6.87 14.46 -14.62
CA LYS A 417 -6.99 15.75 -13.92
C LYS A 417 -7.66 15.61 -12.56
N VAL A 418 -7.15 16.33 -11.56
CA VAL A 418 -7.76 16.42 -10.22
C VAL A 418 -7.59 17.83 -9.65
N SER A 419 -8.58 18.30 -8.89
CA SER A 419 -8.55 19.62 -8.24
C SER A 419 -8.83 19.52 -6.74
N ARG A 420 -8.23 20.43 -5.97
CA ARG A 420 -8.49 20.64 -4.54
C ARG A 420 -8.61 22.14 -4.24
N VAL A 421 -9.49 22.46 -3.31
CA VAL A 421 -9.69 23.82 -2.79
C VAL A 421 -9.01 23.94 -1.43
N PHE A 422 -8.33 25.03 -1.17
CA PHE A 422 -7.76 25.34 0.14
C PHE A 422 -7.94 26.83 0.45
N SER A 423 -7.78 27.24 1.70
CA SER A 423 -7.80 28.66 2.06
C SER A 423 -6.45 29.09 2.60
N VAL A 424 -6.02 30.29 2.23
CA VAL A 424 -4.89 30.97 2.86
C VAL A 424 -5.45 31.91 3.93
N GLY A 425 -5.03 31.72 5.18
CA GLY A 425 -5.53 32.46 6.32
C GLY A 425 -5.09 33.93 6.30
N THR A 426 -5.89 34.80 6.94
CA THR A 426 -5.46 36.17 7.26
C THR A 426 -4.28 36.14 8.24
N PRO A 427 -3.41 37.17 8.25
CA PRO A 427 -2.29 37.24 9.19
C PRO A 427 -2.74 36.95 10.63
N LEU A 428 -2.01 36.06 11.32
CA LEU A 428 -2.27 35.71 12.73
C LEU A 428 -2.27 37.00 13.59
N PRO A 429 -3.13 37.08 14.62
CA PRO A 429 -3.10 38.22 15.53
C PRO A 429 -1.69 38.37 16.13
N PRO A 430 -1.17 39.59 16.25
CA PRO A 430 0.18 39.83 16.70
C PRO A 430 0.38 39.25 18.10
N LYS A 431 1.54 38.60 18.30
CA LYS A 431 2.09 38.25 19.62
C LYS A 431 1.84 39.45 20.56
N PRO A 432 1.13 39.30 21.69
CA PRO A 432 0.88 40.41 22.58
C PRO A 432 2.22 40.99 23.04
N GLY A 433 2.53 42.20 22.60
CA GLY A 433 3.83 42.84 22.80
C GLY A 433 4.11 43.26 24.25
N ASN A 434 3.23 42.97 25.21
CA ASN A 434 3.33 43.42 26.59
C ASN A 434 2.71 42.41 27.58
N ILE A 435 3.24 41.19 27.65
CA ILE A 435 3.21 40.46 28.91
C ILE A 435 4.61 40.63 29.51
N SER A 436 4.71 41.38 30.62
CA SER A 436 5.95 41.52 31.38
C SER A 436 6.31 40.16 31.99
N THR A 437 7.00 39.33 31.20
CA THR A 437 7.71 38.16 31.70
C THR A 437 9.18 38.39 31.38
N ASP A 438 9.94 38.85 32.36
CA ASP A 438 11.41 39.01 32.26
C ASP A 438 12.13 37.64 32.20
N GLY A 439 11.46 36.61 31.66
CA GLY A 439 11.92 35.23 31.61
C GLY A 439 11.10 34.35 30.65
N ILE A 440 11.61 33.12 30.45
CA ILE A 440 11.02 32.08 29.60
C ILE A 440 9.63 31.70 30.11
N SER A 441 8.63 31.68 29.22
CA SER A 441 7.25 31.34 29.59
C SER A 441 6.46 30.68 28.48
N VAL A 442 5.45 29.90 28.87
CA VAL A 442 4.34 29.52 28.00
C VAL A 442 3.20 30.49 28.22
N ILE A 443 2.63 31.00 27.14
CA ILE A 443 1.51 31.95 27.11
C ILE A 443 0.34 31.29 26.39
N TYR A 444 -0.85 31.40 26.97
CA TYR A 444 -2.04 30.74 26.44
C TYR A 444 -3.33 31.49 26.77
N GLN A 445 -4.36 31.24 25.99
CA GLN A 445 -5.72 31.71 26.25
C GLN A 445 -6.73 30.68 25.75
N THR A 446 -7.93 30.70 26.31
CA THR A 446 -9.03 29.82 25.93
C THR A 446 -10.25 30.61 25.45
N HIS A 447 -11.03 30.00 24.57
CA HIS A 447 -12.34 30.46 24.16
C HIS A 447 -13.40 29.77 25.02
N VAL A 448 -14.19 30.55 25.76
CA VAL A 448 -15.20 30.07 26.69
C VAL A 448 -16.59 30.36 26.15
N GLU A 449 -17.48 29.38 26.25
CA GLU A 449 -18.89 29.53 25.88
C GLU A 449 -19.52 30.82 26.43
N ASN A 450 -20.21 31.57 25.56
CA ASN A 450 -20.92 32.82 25.89
C ASN A 450 -20.06 33.91 26.55
N VAL A 451 -18.73 33.79 26.49
CA VAL A 451 -17.76 34.78 26.96
C VAL A 451 -16.82 35.17 25.83
N GLY A 452 -16.45 34.20 24.99
CA GLY A 452 -15.49 34.40 23.91
C GLY A 452 -14.05 34.12 24.36
N TRP A 453 -13.09 34.68 23.63
CA TRP A 453 -11.67 34.62 24.00
C TRP A 453 -11.43 35.39 25.30
N GLN A 454 -10.82 34.71 26.28
CA GLN A 454 -10.35 35.34 27.50
C GLN A 454 -8.97 35.99 27.30
N ASN A 455 -8.55 36.78 28.29
CA ASN A 455 -7.21 37.37 28.30
C ASN A 455 -6.11 36.29 28.30
N TRP A 456 -4.97 36.61 27.69
CA TRP A 456 -3.77 35.80 27.77
C TRP A 456 -3.28 35.67 29.21
N VAL A 457 -2.92 34.44 29.58
CA VAL A 457 -2.28 34.11 30.85
C VAL A 457 -0.94 33.41 30.56
N ASN A 458 -0.11 33.25 31.59
CA ASN A 458 1.19 32.60 31.45
C ASN A 458 1.49 31.65 32.62
N ASN A 459 2.41 30.71 32.39
CA ASN A 459 3.07 29.84 33.38
C ASN A 459 2.26 29.53 34.66
N GLY A 460 1.27 28.65 34.52
CA GLY A 460 0.52 28.07 35.65
C GLY A 460 -0.67 28.90 36.11
N ALA A 461 -0.93 30.07 35.53
CA ALA A 461 -2.16 30.82 35.79
C ALA A 461 -3.36 30.17 35.06
N PRO A 462 -4.52 29.98 35.70
CA PRO A 462 -5.66 29.31 35.05
C PRO A 462 -6.25 30.16 33.91
N SER A 463 -6.56 29.51 32.78
CA SER A 463 -7.37 30.06 31.68
C SER A 463 -8.67 29.27 31.58
N GLY A 464 -9.82 29.96 31.52
CA GLY A 464 -11.15 29.37 31.49
C GLY A 464 -12.01 29.83 32.67
N THR A 465 -12.95 28.96 33.06
CA THR A 465 -13.79 29.13 34.26
C THR A 465 -13.81 27.82 35.05
N SER A 466 -13.99 27.87 36.37
CA SER A 466 -14.16 26.65 37.18
C SER A 466 -15.45 26.78 37.98
N GLY A 467 -16.31 25.76 37.92
CA GLY A 467 -17.57 25.72 38.67
C GLY A 467 -18.70 26.60 38.13
N GLN A 468 -18.49 27.28 36.98
CA GLN A 468 -19.50 28.14 36.34
C GLN A 468 -20.32 27.40 35.26
N SER A 469 -20.04 26.11 35.04
CA SER A 469 -20.68 25.28 34.04
C SER A 469 -20.54 25.76 32.58
N LYS A 470 -19.48 26.52 32.25
CA LYS A 470 -19.18 26.96 30.89
C LYS A 470 -18.09 26.10 30.27
N ARG A 471 -18.29 25.64 29.05
CA ARG A 471 -17.30 24.83 28.31
C ARG A 471 -16.18 25.68 27.71
N LEU A 472 -14.98 25.11 27.67
CA LEU A 472 -13.95 25.50 26.72
C LEU A 472 -14.34 25.01 25.33
N GLU A 473 -14.12 25.85 24.32
CA GLU A 473 -14.40 25.53 22.92
C GLU A 473 -13.12 25.54 22.06
N ALA A 474 -12.14 26.37 22.41
CA ALA A 474 -10.84 26.42 21.75
C ALA A 474 -9.71 26.93 22.67
N ILE A 475 -8.47 26.73 22.23
CA ILE A 475 -7.25 27.18 22.91
C ILE A 475 -6.20 27.67 21.89
N ARG A 476 -5.38 28.62 22.33
CA ARG A 476 -4.12 29.03 21.68
C ARG A 476 -3.00 29.04 22.69
N ILE A 477 -1.83 28.56 22.28
CA ILE A 477 -0.62 28.42 23.11
C ILE A 477 0.58 28.86 22.28
N PHE A 478 1.51 29.62 22.85
CA PHE A 478 2.82 29.91 22.26
C PHE A 478 3.89 30.09 23.34
N LEU A 479 5.15 30.00 22.94
CA LEU A 479 6.28 30.22 23.84
C LEU A 479 6.86 31.64 23.73
N ASN A 480 7.38 32.15 24.84
CA ASN A 480 8.05 33.44 24.91
C ASN A 480 9.48 33.32 25.42
N ASN A 481 10.38 34.10 24.80
CA ASN A 481 11.79 34.22 25.16
C ASN A 481 12.58 32.89 25.16
N ILE A 482 12.15 31.93 24.34
CA ILE A 482 12.85 30.66 24.10
C ILE A 482 12.71 30.25 22.64
N ASN A 483 13.78 29.72 22.06
CA ASN A 483 13.78 29.14 20.72
C ASN A 483 13.11 27.75 20.74
N GLY A 484 12.59 27.32 19.59
CA GLY A 484 11.71 26.15 19.50
C GLY A 484 10.24 26.58 19.53
N GLY A 485 9.34 25.63 19.76
CA GLY A 485 7.90 25.85 19.65
C GLY A 485 7.08 24.99 20.58
N VAL A 486 5.76 25.15 20.50
CA VAL A 486 4.79 24.30 21.19
C VAL A 486 3.76 23.78 20.21
N GLU A 487 3.52 22.48 20.27
CA GLU A 487 2.47 21.79 19.54
C GLU A 487 1.39 21.30 20.48
N TYR A 488 0.15 21.37 20.06
CA TYR A 488 -0.99 20.94 20.87
C TYR A 488 -2.15 20.48 20.01
N ARG A 489 -2.98 19.62 20.59
CA ARG A 489 -4.24 19.19 20.00
C ARG A 489 -5.28 18.95 21.08
N THR A 490 -6.55 19.08 20.70
CA THR A 490 -7.69 18.91 21.60
C THR A 490 -8.61 17.79 21.11
N HIS A 491 -9.25 17.11 22.05
CA HIS A 491 -10.35 16.20 21.79
C HIS A 491 -11.65 16.99 21.82
N VAL A 492 -12.33 17.10 20.69
CA VAL A 492 -13.55 17.91 20.52
C VAL A 492 -14.76 17.00 20.42
N GLN A 493 -15.85 17.41 21.07
CA GLN A 493 -17.15 16.75 20.97
C GLN A 493 -17.51 16.40 19.51
N ASP A 494 -17.92 15.16 19.28
CA ASP A 494 -18.33 14.58 18.00
C ASP A 494 -17.23 14.57 16.90
N ARG A 495 -16.01 15.04 17.20
CA ARG A 495 -14.87 15.08 16.26
C ARG A 495 -13.68 14.25 16.73
N GLY A 496 -13.60 13.94 18.02
CA GLY A 496 -12.46 13.25 18.60
C GLY A 496 -11.22 14.11 18.66
N TRP A 497 -10.04 13.48 18.71
CA TRP A 497 -8.75 14.17 18.65
C TRP A 497 -8.54 14.85 17.29
N GLN A 498 -8.30 16.15 17.31
CA GLN A 498 -7.93 16.91 16.11
C GLN A 498 -6.43 16.77 15.78
N ASN A 499 -6.03 17.27 14.60
CA ASN A 499 -4.62 17.37 14.22
C ASN A 499 -3.84 18.27 15.19
N TRP A 500 -2.53 18.02 15.28
CA TRP A 500 -1.62 18.91 16.00
C TRP A 500 -1.53 20.27 15.31
N VAL A 501 -1.52 21.32 16.12
CA VAL A 501 -1.30 22.70 15.66
C VAL A 501 -0.15 23.32 16.45
N SER A 502 0.55 24.27 15.84
CA SER A 502 1.74 24.91 16.42
C SER A 502 1.46 26.36 16.82
N ASP A 503 2.19 26.85 17.81
CA ASP A 503 2.36 28.27 18.18
C ASP A 503 1.27 29.24 17.68
N SER A 504 0.39 29.65 18.59
CA SER A 504 -0.74 30.57 18.38
C SER A 504 -1.86 30.09 17.45
N ALA A 505 -1.70 28.97 16.74
CA ALA A 505 -2.78 28.38 15.94
C ALA A 505 -3.97 27.94 16.81
N LEU A 506 -5.17 27.94 16.25
CA LEU A 506 -6.36 27.54 16.99
C LEU A 506 -6.43 26.01 17.10
N SER A 507 -6.55 25.46 18.31
CA SER A 507 -7.00 24.07 18.53
C SER A 507 -8.39 24.09 19.17
N GLY A 508 -9.34 23.34 18.63
CA GLY A 508 -10.75 23.36 19.01
C GLY A 508 -11.67 23.94 17.94
N THR A 509 -12.74 24.62 18.36
CA THR A 509 -13.73 25.28 17.50
C THR A 509 -14.10 26.65 18.04
N SER A 510 -14.46 27.58 17.16
CA SER A 510 -14.96 28.91 17.54
C SER A 510 -16.29 29.15 16.83
N GLY A 511 -17.35 29.42 17.61
CA GLY A 511 -18.69 29.69 17.06
C GLY A 511 -19.50 28.45 16.67
N GLU A 512 -18.97 27.25 16.85
CA GLU A 512 -19.65 25.98 16.52
C GLU A 512 -20.36 25.32 17.72
N SER A 513 -20.27 25.91 18.91
CA SER A 513 -20.86 25.40 20.14
C SER A 513 -20.42 23.97 20.54
N LYS A 514 -19.20 23.56 20.20
CA LYS A 514 -18.63 22.24 20.57
C LYS A 514 -17.66 22.37 21.76
N ARG A 515 -17.78 21.46 22.73
CA ARG A 515 -16.90 21.41 23.91
C ARG A 515 -15.58 20.69 23.62
N LEU A 516 -14.52 21.14 24.27
CA LEU A 516 -13.30 20.35 24.47
C LEU A 516 -13.54 19.33 25.60
N GLU A 517 -12.96 18.14 25.47
CA GLU A 517 -13.08 17.03 26.44
C GLU A 517 -11.72 16.57 26.99
N ALA A 518 -10.65 16.73 26.21
CA ALA A 518 -9.28 16.46 26.59
C ALA A 518 -8.27 17.28 25.75
N ILE A 519 -7.02 17.34 26.18
CA ILE A 519 -5.93 18.06 25.49
C ILE A 519 -4.59 17.32 25.63
N GLN A 520 -3.73 17.45 24.60
CA GLN A 520 -2.32 17.07 24.62
C GLN A 520 -1.47 18.25 24.19
N ILE A 521 -0.33 18.47 24.86
CA ILE A 521 0.59 19.58 24.60
C ILE A 521 2.02 19.05 24.68
N ARG A 522 2.86 19.36 23.67
CA ARG A 522 4.27 19.01 23.65
C ARG A 522 5.13 20.18 23.17
N LEU A 523 6.37 20.23 23.62
CA LEU A 523 7.37 21.20 23.15
C LEU A 523 8.09 20.64 21.92
N THR A 524 8.56 21.53 21.05
CA THR A 524 9.37 21.23 19.87
C THR A 524 10.63 22.10 19.85
N GLY A 525 11.63 21.70 19.07
CA GLY A 525 12.89 22.44 18.93
C GLY A 525 13.66 22.60 20.25
N GLU A 526 14.38 23.70 20.39
CA GLU A 526 15.26 23.97 21.54
C GLU A 526 14.51 23.97 22.89
N ALA A 527 13.25 24.44 22.91
CA ALA A 527 12.41 24.43 24.11
C ALA A 527 12.21 23.02 24.69
N ALA A 528 12.07 21.99 23.84
CA ALA A 528 11.85 20.61 24.28
C ALA A 528 13.07 20.00 25.00
N ASN A 529 14.26 20.51 24.70
CA ASN A 529 15.53 20.07 25.30
C ASN A 529 15.75 20.69 26.68
N LEU A 530 15.32 21.94 26.85
CA LEU A 530 15.57 22.74 28.05
C LEU A 530 14.45 22.65 29.09
N TYR A 531 13.22 22.35 28.66
CA TYR A 531 12.05 22.35 29.53
C TYR A 531 11.16 21.11 29.34
N ASP A 532 10.40 20.79 30.38
CA ASP A 532 9.20 19.96 30.33
C ASP A 532 7.97 20.88 30.40
N ILE A 533 6.93 20.54 29.64
CA ILE A 533 5.63 21.21 29.72
C ILE A 533 4.67 20.35 30.53
N TYR A 534 4.19 20.91 31.64
CA TYR A 534 3.16 20.30 32.48
C TYR A 534 1.84 21.05 32.30
N TYR A 535 0.74 20.31 32.23
CA TYR A 535 -0.59 20.90 32.10
C TYR A 535 -1.65 20.06 32.79
N ARG A 536 -2.70 20.72 33.26
CA ARG A 536 -3.89 20.05 33.80
C ARG A 536 -5.13 20.82 33.42
N VAL A 537 -6.25 20.13 33.38
CA VAL A 537 -7.55 20.71 33.05
C VAL A 537 -8.52 20.57 34.21
N HIS A 538 -9.49 21.47 34.27
CA HIS A 538 -10.68 21.32 35.11
C HIS A 538 -11.78 20.68 34.26
N ALA A 539 -12.10 19.42 34.53
CA ALA A 539 -13.17 18.69 33.83
C ALA A 539 -14.46 18.73 34.64
N GLN A 540 -15.58 18.86 33.93
CA GLN A 540 -16.92 18.76 34.53
C GLN A 540 -17.03 17.51 35.42
N ASP A 541 -17.70 17.68 36.58
CA ASP A 541 -18.02 16.63 37.56
C ASP A 541 -16.80 15.85 38.13
N THR A 542 -15.58 16.22 37.73
CA THR A 542 -14.32 15.62 38.19
C THR A 542 -13.45 16.64 38.94
N GLY A 543 -13.57 17.92 38.59
CA GLY A 543 -12.74 19.00 39.14
C GLY A 543 -11.41 19.13 38.41
N TRP A 544 -10.41 19.71 39.08
CA TRP A 544 -9.04 19.74 38.57
C TRP A 544 -8.47 18.32 38.50
N MET A 545 -8.02 17.95 37.30
CA MET A 545 -7.24 16.74 37.06
C MET A 545 -5.82 16.91 37.62
N ASP A 546 -5.11 15.79 37.75
CA ASP A 546 -3.68 15.81 38.02
C ASP A 546 -2.88 16.30 36.78
N TRP A 547 -1.61 16.60 36.97
CA TRP A 547 -0.74 17.16 35.92
C TRP A 547 -0.33 16.08 34.90
N ALA A 548 -0.65 16.33 33.63
CA ALA A 548 -0.08 15.65 32.48
C ALA A 548 1.25 16.29 32.07
N LYS A 549 2.07 15.56 31.32
CA LYS A 549 3.42 15.97 30.91
C LYS A 549 3.66 15.66 29.43
N ASN A 550 4.30 16.56 28.70
CA ASN A 550 4.94 16.30 27.39
C ASN A 550 4.18 15.36 26.42
N GLY A 551 2.95 15.72 26.07
CA GLY A 551 2.12 14.95 25.14
C GLY A 551 1.21 13.92 25.80
N ASP A 552 1.32 13.65 27.10
CA ASP A 552 0.36 12.80 27.82
C ASP A 552 -1.05 13.46 27.83
N PRO A 553 -2.15 12.71 27.71
CA PRO A 553 -3.47 13.31 27.71
C PRO A 553 -3.82 13.93 29.08
N SER A 554 -4.56 15.05 29.06
CA SER A 554 -5.23 15.62 30.23
C SER A 554 -6.72 15.80 29.97
N GLY A 555 -7.58 15.35 30.89
CA GLY A 555 -9.04 15.44 30.76
C GLY A 555 -9.74 14.10 30.84
N THR A 556 -10.81 13.91 30.06
CA THR A 556 -11.61 12.68 30.11
C THR A 556 -11.94 12.15 28.72
N ALA A 557 -12.06 10.84 28.57
CA ALA A 557 -12.62 10.20 27.38
C ALA A 557 -13.81 9.30 27.73
N GLY A 558 -14.80 9.27 26.84
CA GLY A 558 -16.00 8.43 26.98
C GLY A 558 -17.04 8.93 28.00
N TYR A 559 -16.73 9.97 28.78
CA TYR A 559 -17.66 10.57 29.76
C TYR A 559 -18.50 11.73 29.19
N SER A 560 -18.13 12.29 28.04
CA SER A 560 -18.74 13.51 27.48
C SER A 560 -18.63 14.74 28.40
N TYR A 561 -17.65 14.76 29.30
CA TYR A 561 -17.43 15.90 30.19
C TYR A 561 -16.71 17.03 29.47
N ARG A 562 -17.26 18.25 29.58
CA ARG A 562 -16.60 19.46 29.08
C ARG A 562 -15.38 19.79 29.94
N LEU A 563 -14.33 20.31 29.30
CA LEU A 563 -13.32 21.08 29.99
C LEU A 563 -13.87 22.47 30.31
N GLU A 564 -13.54 23.00 31.47
CA GLU A 564 -13.96 24.33 31.91
C GLU A 564 -12.77 25.30 32.06
N ALA A 565 -11.60 24.79 32.46
CA ALA A 565 -10.36 25.56 32.59
C ALA A 565 -9.10 24.71 32.33
N ILE A 566 -7.96 25.38 32.14
CA ILE A 566 -6.64 24.78 31.94
C ILE A 566 -5.54 25.58 32.63
N GLU A 567 -4.53 24.88 33.16
CA GLU A 567 -3.25 25.43 33.59
C GLU A 567 -2.12 24.78 32.80
N ILE A 568 -1.13 25.58 32.35
CA ILE A 568 0.03 25.12 31.60
C ILE A 568 1.27 25.80 32.16
N LYS A 569 2.31 25.03 32.45
CA LYS A 569 3.54 25.51 33.07
C LYS A 569 4.77 24.89 32.42
N LEU A 570 5.75 25.74 32.08
CA LEU A 570 7.10 25.28 31.78
C LEU A 570 7.86 25.04 33.08
N VAL A 571 8.57 23.92 33.12
CA VAL A 571 9.44 23.52 34.22
C VAL A 571 10.75 23.07 33.62
N GLU A 572 11.90 23.44 34.21
CA GLU A 572 13.21 23.00 33.71
C GLU A 572 13.24 21.48 33.54
N LYS A 573 13.92 21.02 32.48
CA LYS A 573 13.94 19.61 32.10
C LYS A 573 14.28 18.70 33.28
N GLY A 574 13.44 17.68 33.51
CA GLY A 574 13.69 16.66 34.53
C GLY A 574 13.37 17.08 35.97
N ARG A 575 12.87 18.30 36.21
CA ARG A 575 12.41 18.69 37.55
C ARG A 575 11.00 18.16 37.83
N ALA A 576 10.67 18.09 39.12
CA ALA A 576 9.40 17.54 39.61
C ALA A 576 8.19 18.31 39.06
N ALA A 577 7.09 17.58 38.85
CA ALA A 577 5.81 18.17 38.46
C ALA A 577 5.30 19.16 39.53
N PRO A 578 4.49 20.16 39.17
CA PRO A 578 3.92 21.10 40.14
C PRO A 578 2.97 20.47 41.16
N GLY A 579 2.51 19.24 40.93
CA GLY A 579 1.63 18.47 41.82
C GLY A 579 1.55 17.00 41.39
N SER A 580 0.54 16.27 41.89
CA SER A 580 0.27 14.88 41.50
C SER A 580 0.12 14.74 39.99
N THR A 581 0.54 13.60 39.45
CA THR A 581 0.42 13.21 38.03
C THR A 581 -0.40 11.92 37.85
N THR A 582 -0.97 11.37 38.93
CA THR A 582 -1.56 10.03 38.97
C THR A 582 -2.87 9.92 38.19
N ARG A 583 -3.70 10.95 38.23
CA ARG A 583 -5.04 10.97 37.62
C ARG A 583 -5.19 12.13 36.63
N ALA A 584 -4.24 12.26 35.70
CA ALA A 584 -4.24 13.35 34.73
C ALA A 584 -5.31 13.15 33.63
N PHE A 585 -5.63 11.89 33.34
CA PHE A 585 -6.63 11.47 32.37
C PHE A 585 -7.43 10.28 32.90
N ILE A 586 -8.74 10.27 32.64
CA ILE A 586 -9.61 9.14 32.95
C ILE A 586 -10.42 8.73 31.72
N ASP A 587 -10.47 7.42 31.47
CA ASP A 587 -11.22 6.84 30.37
C ASP A 587 -12.33 5.94 30.92
N ARG A 588 -13.57 6.14 30.45
CA ARG A 588 -14.74 5.36 30.85
C ARG A 588 -14.61 3.89 30.51
N TYR A 589 -13.79 3.55 29.51
CA TYR A 589 -13.68 2.20 28.96
C TYR A 589 -12.40 1.48 29.39
N ALA A 590 -11.63 2.02 30.33
CA ALA A 590 -10.45 1.35 30.87
C ALA A 590 -10.84 0.14 31.78
N PRO A 591 -10.34 -1.09 31.54
CA PRO A 591 -10.63 -2.24 32.41
C PRO A 591 -9.88 -2.16 33.75
N GLU A 592 -10.51 -2.64 34.83
CA GLU A 592 -9.92 -2.69 36.19
C GLU A 592 -8.78 -3.73 36.34
N PRO A 593 -7.78 -3.50 37.22
CA PRO A 593 -6.62 -4.38 37.40
C PRO A 593 -6.98 -5.67 38.18
N THR A 594 -6.62 -6.84 37.65
CA THR A 594 -6.86 -8.16 38.28
C THR A 594 -5.58 -8.71 38.95
N PRO A 595 -5.63 -9.41 40.10
CA PRO A 595 -4.42 -9.88 40.82
C PRO A 595 -3.80 -11.16 40.22
N ALA A 596 -2.47 -11.26 40.32
CA ALA A 596 -1.63 -12.27 39.63
C ALA A 596 -1.61 -13.67 40.28
N PRO A 597 -1.58 -14.78 39.49
CA PRO A 597 -1.32 -16.13 40.01
C PRO A 597 0.10 -16.67 39.76
N THR A 598 0.52 -17.55 40.68
CA THR A 598 1.83 -18.18 40.91
C THR A 598 2.17 -19.34 39.94
N THR A 599 3.46 -19.54 39.64
CA THR A 599 4.00 -20.50 38.66
C THR A 599 4.58 -21.79 39.27
N THR A 600 4.62 -22.88 38.48
CA THR A 600 5.48 -24.07 38.70
C THR A 600 6.01 -24.61 37.35
N PRO A 601 7.26 -25.14 37.25
CA PRO A 601 7.93 -25.41 35.97
C PRO A 601 8.02 -26.91 35.57
N VAL A 602 8.04 -27.20 34.27
CA VAL A 602 8.26 -28.54 33.64
C VAL A 602 9.08 -28.35 32.33
N PRO A 603 9.95 -29.30 31.89
CA PRO A 603 11.28 -28.99 31.37
C PRO A 603 11.43 -28.89 29.83
N THR A 604 12.58 -28.32 29.48
CA THR A 604 13.11 -27.89 28.18
C THR A 604 13.53 -29.04 27.23
N PRO A 605 13.17 -29.00 25.93
CA PRO A 605 13.77 -29.82 24.88
C PRO A 605 14.93 -29.11 24.15
N THR A 606 15.79 -29.92 23.53
CA THR A 606 17.12 -29.64 22.96
C THR A 606 17.10 -28.76 21.69
N PRO A 607 18.10 -27.89 21.43
CA PRO A 607 17.99 -26.81 20.44
C PRO A 607 18.24 -27.23 18.98
N ILE A 608 17.45 -26.66 18.07
CA ILE A 608 17.59 -26.70 16.60
C ILE A 608 18.32 -25.42 16.13
N PRO A 609 19.17 -25.43 15.09
CA PRO A 609 20.05 -24.31 14.77
C PRO A 609 19.29 -23.03 14.42
N ILE A 610 19.57 -21.97 15.18
CA ILE A 610 19.08 -20.60 14.98
C ILE A 610 19.99 -19.93 13.93
N PRO A 611 19.46 -19.20 12.93
CA PRO A 611 20.30 -18.42 12.03
C PRO A 611 21.12 -17.41 12.84
N THR A 612 22.44 -17.54 12.75
CA THR A 612 23.39 -16.65 13.41
C THR A 612 23.32 -15.27 12.74
N PRO A 613 23.07 -14.17 13.48
CA PRO A 613 23.09 -12.82 12.95
C PRO A 613 24.48 -12.47 12.39
N ALA A 614 24.54 -11.48 11.49
CA ALA A 614 25.81 -10.99 10.99
C ALA A 614 26.66 -10.39 12.14
N PRO A 615 28.01 -10.41 12.06
CA PRO A 615 28.84 -9.76 13.06
C PRO A 615 28.51 -8.26 13.14
N VAL A 616 28.08 -7.79 14.30
CA VAL A 616 27.83 -6.36 14.52
C VAL A 616 29.17 -5.64 14.65
N ASP A 617 29.36 -4.56 13.88
CA ASP A 617 30.52 -3.68 14.05
C ASP A 617 30.52 -3.11 15.48
N PRO A 618 31.58 -3.36 16.28
CA PRO A 618 31.65 -2.90 17.66
C PRO A 618 31.59 -1.37 17.79
N ASN A 619 31.87 -0.61 16.71
CA ASN A 619 31.83 0.85 16.68
C ASN A 619 30.56 1.43 16.03
N ALA A 620 29.64 0.59 15.53
CA ALA A 620 28.42 1.08 14.91
C ALA A 620 27.49 1.77 15.93
N GLN A 621 26.89 2.89 15.53
CA GLN A 621 25.80 3.55 16.24
C GLN A 621 24.49 2.86 15.84
N THR A 622 23.99 1.95 16.67
CA THR A 622 22.88 1.06 16.28
C THR A 622 22.02 0.65 17.48
N VAL A 623 20.91 -0.02 17.19
CA VAL A 623 20.11 -0.74 18.18
C VAL A 623 20.46 -2.23 18.13
N LEU A 624 20.61 -2.84 19.30
CA LEU A 624 20.77 -4.27 19.48
C LEU A 624 19.54 -4.85 20.17
N PHE A 625 19.07 -6.01 19.72
CA PHE A 625 17.93 -6.68 20.34
C PHE A 625 17.98 -8.19 20.21
N ARG A 626 17.39 -8.90 21.17
CA ARG A 626 17.22 -10.35 21.12
C ARG A 626 15.90 -10.77 21.69
N THR A 627 15.38 -11.90 21.23
CA THR A 627 14.10 -12.45 21.69
C THR A 627 14.31 -13.80 22.38
N HIS A 628 13.43 -14.10 23.34
CA HIS A 628 13.29 -15.41 23.93
C HIS A 628 12.12 -16.13 23.26
N ILE A 629 12.40 -17.22 22.56
CA ILE A 629 11.40 -17.97 21.79
C ILE A 629 11.04 -19.27 22.51
N GLN A 630 9.76 -19.63 22.47
CA GLN A 630 9.27 -20.91 22.98
C GLN A 630 10.11 -22.08 22.48
N ASP A 631 10.51 -22.97 23.40
CA ASP A 631 11.30 -24.19 23.17
C ASP A 631 12.70 -23.96 22.55
N ILE A 632 13.12 -22.70 22.37
CA ILE A 632 14.43 -22.32 21.82
C ILE A 632 15.24 -21.55 22.86
N GLY A 633 14.59 -20.69 23.65
CA GLY A 633 15.24 -19.83 24.62
C GLY A 633 15.70 -18.50 24.01
N TRP A 634 16.68 -17.87 24.65
CA TRP A 634 17.27 -16.62 24.17
C TRP A 634 18.07 -16.84 22.89
N GLN A 635 17.70 -16.10 21.85
CA GLN A 635 18.47 -15.96 20.63
C GLN A 635 19.66 -14.99 20.83
N PRO A 636 20.67 -15.00 19.95
CA PRO A 636 21.73 -13.96 19.94
C PRO A 636 21.15 -12.55 19.73
N TYR A 637 21.99 -11.52 19.95
CA TYR A 637 21.61 -10.15 19.58
C TYR A 637 21.67 -9.95 18.07
N TYR A 638 20.61 -9.36 17.55
CA TYR A 638 20.43 -8.83 16.22
C TYR A 638 20.62 -7.31 16.26
N SER A 639 20.90 -6.73 15.11
CA SER A 639 21.13 -5.30 14.91
C SER A 639 20.05 -4.64 14.05
N SER A 640 20.07 -3.31 13.97
CA SER A 640 19.11 -2.49 13.21
C SER A 640 18.76 -3.10 11.83
N GLY A 641 17.47 -3.36 11.60
CA GLY A 641 16.92 -3.88 10.34
C GLY A 641 16.83 -5.41 10.24
N GLU A 642 17.54 -6.15 11.08
CA GLU A 642 17.47 -7.62 11.11
C GLU A 642 16.13 -8.11 11.73
N ALA A 643 15.75 -9.35 11.45
CA ALA A 643 14.56 -9.97 12.06
C ALA A 643 14.98 -10.90 13.20
N ALA A 644 14.50 -10.62 14.42
CA ALA A 644 14.67 -11.50 15.57
C ALA A 644 13.39 -12.29 15.82
N GLY A 645 13.50 -13.61 15.99
CA GLY A 645 12.40 -14.53 16.26
C GLY A 645 12.27 -15.66 15.23
N THR A 646 11.05 -16.14 15.02
CA THR A 646 10.72 -17.33 14.22
C THR A 646 9.41 -17.17 13.44
N SER A 647 9.33 -16.18 12.55
CA SER A 647 8.17 -15.94 11.68
C SER A 647 7.71 -17.22 10.98
N GLY A 648 6.41 -17.55 11.07
CA GLY A 648 5.80 -18.67 10.34
C GLY A 648 6.15 -20.06 10.89
N ARG A 649 6.90 -20.17 11.99
CA ARG A 649 7.28 -21.47 12.60
C ARG A 649 6.37 -21.89 13.76
N SER A 650 5.30 -21.13 14.01
CA SER A 650 4.35 -21.38 15.09
C SER A 650 4.95 -21.42 16.50
N LYS A 651 6.07 -20.73 16.73
CA LYS A 651 6.67 -20.54 18.05
C LYS A 651 6.44 -19.11 18.51
N ARG A 652 5.99 -18.94 19.76
CA ARG A 652 5.74 -17.62 20.35
C ARG A 652 7.03 -16.98 20.85
N MET A 653 7.14 -15.67 20.68
CA MET A 653 7.99 -14.84 21.52
C MET A 653 7.42 -14.81 22.94
N GLU A 654 8.29 -14.98 23.93
CA GLU A 654 7.93 -14.94 25.35
C GLU A 654 8.55 -13.74 26.06
N ALA A 655 9.74 -13.31 25.64
CA ALA A 655 10.42 -12.10 26.14
C ALA A 655 11.31 -11.45 25.09
N ILE A 656 11.76 -10.22 25.36
CA ILE A 656 12.66 -9.43 24.53
C ILE A 656 13.61 -8.59 25.40
N GLN A 657 14.82 -8.36 24.89
CA GLN A 657 15.79 -7.38 25.40
C GLN A 657 16.28 -6.53 24.24
N ILE A 658 16.40 -5.23 24.48
CA ILE A 658 16.76 -4.19 23.52
C ILE A 658 17.70 -3.20 24.21
N LYS A 659 18.78 -2.80 23.55
CA LYS A 659 19.71 -1.78 24.02
C LYS A 659 20.28 -0.98 22.86
N LEU A 660 20.78 0.21 23.14
CA LEU A 660 21.54 0.99 22.18
C LEU A 660 23.03 0.65 22.25
N GLN A 661 23.72 0.75 21.12
CA GLN A 661 25.17 0.59 21.01
C GLN A 661 25.78 1.84 20.39
N ASN A 662 26.77 2.42 21.08
CA ASN A 662 27.47 3.64 20.70
C ASN A 662 26.58 4.86 20.40
N VAL A 663 25.33 4.84 20.88
CA VAL A 663 24.41 5.96 20.78
C VAL A 663 24.23 6.52 22.18
N VAL A 664 24.49 7.82 22.34
CA VAL A 664 24.32 8.50 23.62
C VAL A 664 22.83 8.71 23.89
N GLY A 665 22.36 8.34 25.08
CA GLY A 665 20.95 8.30 25.45
C GLY A 665 20.54 6.92 25.96
N GLY A 666 19.25 6.60 25.88
CA GLY A 666 18.72 5.31 26.30
C GLY A 666 17.54 4.85 25.46
N ILE A 667 17.06 3.64 25.75
CA ILE A 667 15.89 3.04 25.12
C ILE A 667 15.02 2.37 26.17
N GLU A 668 13.70 2.58 26.07
CA GLU A 668 12.70 1.97 26.93
C GLU A 668 11.67 1.20 26.11
N TYR A 669 11.22 0.07 26.62
CA TYR A 669 10.22 -0.77 25.95
C TYR A 669 9.35 -1.53 26.92
N SER A 670 8.15 -1.85 26.47
CA SER A 670 7.11 -2.53 27.24
C SER A 670 6.39 -3.51 26.30
N THR A 671 6.04 -4.68 26.82
CA THR A 671 5.38 -5.74 26.06
C THR A 671 4.00 -6.04 26.64
N HIS A 672 3.04 -6.36 25.78
CA HIS A 672 1.74 -6.89 26.16
C HIS A 672 1.81 -8.42 26.21
N VAL A 673 1.63 -9.00 27.39
CA VAL A 673 1.78 -10.44 27.62
C VAL A 673 0.44 -11.10 27.90
N GLN A 674 0.26 -12.32 27.38
CA GLN A 674 -0.93 -13.13 27.61
C GLN A 674 -1.31 -13.22 29.11
N ASP A 675 -2.58 -12.90 29.39
CA ASP A 675 -3.21 -12.88 30.73
C ASP A 675 -2.53 -11.95 31.75
N ILE A 676 -1.64 -11.05 31.30
CA ILE A 676 -0.96 -10.04 32.14
C ILE A 676 -1.30 -8.63 31.62
N GLY A 677 -1.34 -8.45 30.30
CA GLY A 677 -1.50 -7.15 29.67
C GLY A 677 -0.16 -6.45 29.48
N TRP A 678 -0.20 -5.11 29.35
CA TRP A 678 1.01 -4.30 29.23
C TRP A 678 1.83 -4.34 30.51
N MET A 679 3.09 -4.73 30.40
CA MET A 679 4.06 -4.67 31.49
C MET A 679 4.64 -3.27 31.66
N GLU A 680 5.29 -3.03 32.80
CA GLU A 680 6.09 -1.82 33.03
C GLU A 680 7.18 -1.66 31.96
N TYR A 681 7.55 -0.40 31.70
CA TYR A 681 8.68 -0.12 30.84
C TYR A 681 9.98 -0.57 31.51
N VAL A 682 10.84 -1.20 30.71
CA VAL A 682 12.22 -1.51 31.09
C VAL A 682 13.16 -0.74 30.19
N ALA A 683 14.30 -0.33 30.75
CA ALA A 683 15.34 0.39 30.02
C ALA A 683 16.49 -0.55 29.63
N ASP A 684 17.18 -0.19 28.54
CA ASP A 684 18.54 -0.63 28.17
C ASP A 684 18.95 -2.02 28.69
N ASP A 685 18.68 -3.03 27.86
CA ASP A 685 18.94 -4.45 28.11
C ASP A 685 18.08 -5.09 29.23
N GLY A 686 17.12 -4.37 29.80
CA GLY A 686 16.12 -4.91 30.73
C GLY A 686 15.20 -5.96 30.09
N LEU A 687 14.81 -7.00 30.83
CA LEU A 687 13.90 -8.02 30.31
C LEU A 687 12.46 -7.50 30.24
N SER A 688 11.83 -7.50 29.06
CA SER A 688 10.38 -7.28 28.91
C SER A 688 9.70 -8.56 28.42
N GLY A 689 8.67 -9.01 29.12
CA GLY A 689 7.99 -10.29 28.87
C GLY A 689 8.18 -11.30 30.00
N THR A 690 8.06 -12.59 29.67
CA THR A 690 8.29 -13.70 30.61
C THR A 690 9.24 -14.73 29.98
N SER A 691 10.14 -15.31 30.78
CA SER A 691 10.94 -16.47 30.36
C SER A 691 10.58 -17.67 31.25
N GLY A 692 10.29 -18.82 30.64
CA GLY A 692 9.95 -20.06 31.35
C GLY A 692 8.53 -20.13 31.93
N GLN A 693 7.66 -19.14 31.67
CA GLN A 693 6.27 -19.12 32.14
C GLN A 693 5.25 -19.53 31.05
N SER A 694 5.72 -19.87 29.86
CA SER A 694 4.90 -20.27 28.71
C SER A 694 3.86 -19.23 28.24
N LYS A 695 4.06 -17.94 28.53
CA LYS A 695 3.16 -16.86 28.08
C LYS A 695 3.70 -16.19 26.82
N ARG A 696 2.81 -15.97 25.84
CA ARG A 696 3.15 -15.27 24.59
C ARG A 696 3.15 -13.76 24.77
N LEU A 697 4.03 -13.07 24.05
CA LEU A 697 3.88 -11.66 23.72
C LEU A 697 2.78 -11.50 22.66
N GLU A 698 1.98 -10.45 22.75
CA GLU A 698 0.90 -10.13 21.81
C GLU A 698 1.10 -8.76 21.14
N ALA A 699 1.78 -7.84 21.84
CA ALA A 699 2.16 -6.52 21.32
C ALA A 699 3.41 -5.96 22.03
N ILE A 700 4.00 -4.91 21.48
CA ILE A 700 5.17 -4.21 22.02
C ILE A 700 5.10 -2.71 21.71
N ARG A 701 5.72 -1.90 22.57
CA ARG A 701 5.97 -0.46 22.36
C ARG A 701 7.41 -0.13 22.76
N ILE A 702 8.11 0.64 21.95
CA ILE A 702 9.53 0.96 22.10
C ILE A 702 9.74 2.45 21.88
N ARG A 703 10.40 3.13 22.81
CA ARG A 703 10.73 4.55 22.70
C ARG A 703 12.19 4.80 23.05
N LEU A 704 12.79 5.79 22.41
CA LEU A 704 14.09 6.30 22.81
C LEU A 704 13.93 7.30 23.96
N THR A 705 14.96 7.40 24.80
CA THR A 705 15.04 8.32 25.94
C THR A 705 16.38 9.04 25.96
N GLY A 706 16.50 10.12 26.72
CA GLY A 706 17.73 10.91 26.79
C GLY A 706 18.12 11.52 25.43
N GLU A 707 19.42 11.65 25.17
CA GLU A 707 19.95 12.24 23.94
C GLU A 707 19.56 11.47 22.67
N ALA A 708 19.40 10.14 22.76
CA ALA A 708 19.01 9.29 21.65
C ALA A 708 17.66 9.69 21.06
N ALA A 709 16.70 10.13 21.88
CA ALA A 709 15.37 10.55 21.42
C ALA A 709 15.38 11.85 20.59
N GLY A 710 16.40 12.69 20.80
CA GLY A 710 16.62 13.92 20.04
C GLY A 710 17.41 13.69 18.75
N SER A 711 18.31 12.71 18.74
CA SER A 711 19.19 12.43 17.59
C SER A 711 18.65 11.35 16.65
N TYR A 712 17.72 10.51 17.12
CA TYR A 712 17.20 9.37 16.37
C TYR A 712 15.69 9.21 16.52
N ASP A 713 15.11 8.50 15.56
CA ASP A 713 13.80 7.86 15.67
C ASP A 713 13.97 6.34 15.67
N ILE A 714 13.08 5.65 16.37
CA ILE A 714 13.01 4.19 16.38
C ILE A 714 11.72 3.71 15.72
N TYR A 715 11.88 2.85 14.72
CA TYR A 715 10.80 2.16 14.04
C TYR A 715 10.85 0.67 14.38
N TYR A 716 9.70 0.05 14.56
CA TYR A 716 9.61 -1.38 14.81
C TYR A 716 8.31 -1.97 14.27
N CYS A 717 8.41 -3.16 13.71
CA CYS A 717 7.25 -3.93 13.27
C CYS A 717 7.35 -5.35 13.79
N VAL A 718 6.20 -6.02 13.92
CA VAL A 718 6.12 -7.38 14.48
C VAL A 718 5.37 -8.31 13.54
N HIS A 719 5.79 -9.57 13.53
CA HIS A 719 5.06 -10.65 12.89
C HIS A 719 4.10 -11.28 13.90
N ALA A 720 2.80 -11.04 13.74
CA ALA A 720 1.76 -11.62 14.59
C ALA A 720 1.12 -12.85 13.92
N GLN A 721 0.81 -13.86 14.72
CA GLN A 721 0.10 -15.06 14.27
C GLN A 721 -1.15 -14.67 13.47
N ASN A 722 -1.40 -15.37 12.36
CA ASN A 722 -2.53 -15.19 11.45
C ASN A 722 -2.65 -13.80 10.79
N THR A 723 -1.79 -12.86 11.13
CA THR A 723 -1.78 -11.50 10.55
C THR A 723 -0.56 -11.26 9.67
N GLY A 724 0.55 -11.96 9.93
CA GLY A 724 1.82 -11.71 9.25
C GLY A 724 2.56 -10.53 9.86
N TRP A 725 3.47 -9.93 9.09
CA TRP A 725 4.11 -8.66 9.46
C TRP A 725 3.08 -7.53 9.43
N LEU A 726 2.98 -6.82 10.54
CA LEU A 726 2.24 -5.56 10.64
C LEU A 726 3.11 -4.39 10.19
N ASP A 727 2.49 -3.23 10.03
CA ASP A 727 3.19 -1.99 9.66
C ASP A 727 4.13 -1.51 10.79
N TRP A 728 4.99 -0.55 10.47
CA TRP A 728 5.98 -0.02 11.39
C TRP A 728 5.36 0.96 12.38
N ALA A 729 5.47 0.65 13.67
CA ALA A 729 5.23 1.60 14.75
C ALA A 729 6.46 2.51 14.92
N LYS A 730 6.22 3.75 15.31
CA LYS A 730 7.26 4.74 15.59
C LYS A 730 7.23 5.17 17.06
N ASN A 731 8.39 5.32 17.69
CA ASN A 731 8.58 6.08 18.94
C ASN A 731 7.46 5.94 20.00
N GLY A 732 7.25 4.73 20.52
CA GLY A 732 6.32 4.45 21.60
C GLY A 732 4.91 4.07 21.16
N GLU A 733 4.61 4.11 19.86
CA GLU A 733 3.39 3.54 19.29
C GLU A 733 3.28 2.03 19.56
N SER A 734 2.06 1.49 19.61
CA SER A 734 1.93 0.04 19.77
C SER A 734 2.23 -0.68 18.45
N ALA A 735 2.87 -1.84 18.52
CA ALA A 735 3.03 -2.78 17.42
C ALA A 735 2.50 -4.15 17.84
N GLY A 736 1.63 -4.79 17.05
CA GLY A 736 1.08 -6.11 17.36
C GLY A 736 -0.44 -6.17 17.39
N THR A 737 -0.97 -7.04 18.24
CA THR A 737 -2.42 -7.27 18.33
C THR A 737 -2.91 -7.24 19.76
N ALA A 738 -4.12 -6.74 19.99
CA ALA A 738 -4.81 -6.84 21.28
C ALA A 738 -6.23 -7.41 21.13
N GLY A 739 -6.64 -8.27 22.06
CA GLY A 739 -7.98 -8.88 22.07
C GLY A 739 -8.17 -10.07 21.13
N PHE A 740 -7.19 -10.40 20.28
CA PHE A 740 -7.25 -11.54 19.35
C PHE A 740 -6.61 -12.82 19.89
N SER A 741 -5.87 -12.75 21.00
CA SER A 741 -5.05 -13.87 21.52
C SER A 741 -3.96 -14.35 20.56
N TYR A 742 -3.50 -13.51 19.62
CA TYR A 742 -2.45 -13.86 18.66
C TYR A 742 -1.06 -13.62 19.25
N ARG A 743 -0.17 -14.61 19.10
CA ARG A 743 1.24 -14.51 19.52
C ARG A 743 2.05 -13.67 18.54
N LEU A 744 3.01 -12.90 19.06
CA LEU A 744 4.13 -12.43 18.28
C LEU A 744 5.08 -13.60 18.01
N GLU A 745 5.58 -13.68 16.78
CA GLU A 745 6.52 -14.71 16.34
C GLU A 745 7.89 -14.12 15.97
N ALA A 746 7.96 -12.85 15.55
CA ALA A 746 9.21 -12.14 15.28
C ALA A 746 9.04 -10.61 15.37
N ILE A 747 10.16 -9.89 15.41
CA ILE A 747 10.24 -8.43 15.42
C ILE A 747 11.40 -7.94 14.55
N LYS A 748 11.23 -6.76 13.93
CA LYS A 748 12.31 -5.95 13.36
C LYS A 748 12.33 -4.60 14.07
N ILE A 749 13.52 -4.07 14.30
CA ILE A 749 13.72 -2.76 14.91
C ILE A 749 14.76 -2.01 14.09
N VAL A 750 14.48 -0.75 13.75
CA VAL A 750 15.38 0.11 13.00
C VAL A 750 15.56 1.42 13.75
N LEU A 751 16.82 1.79 13.97
CA LEU A 751 17.20 3.10 14.46
C LEU A 751 17.60 3.96 13.25
N VAL A 752 16.97 5.13 13.08
CA VAL A 752 17.27 6.07 12.00
C VAL A 752 17.57 7.46 12.58
N PRO A 753 18.32 8.33 11.87
CA PRO A 753 18.46 9.72 12.28
C PRO A 753 17.10 10.37 12.53
N LYS A 754 17.06 11.37 13.42
CA LYS A 754 15.82 12.06 13.76
C LYS A 754 15.08 12.54 12.52
N ASP A 755 13.76 12.33 12.49
CA ASP A 755 12.87 12.63 11.38
C ASP A 755 13.16 11.82 10.10
N GLY A 756 13.98 10.78 10.21
CA GLY A 756 14.22 9.81 9.16
C GLY A 756 12.96 9.03 8.77
N PRO A 757 12.84 8.61 7.50
CA PRO A 757 11.67 7.92 7.01
C PRO A 757 11.50 6.55 7.69
N ALA A 758 10.24 6.13 7.85
CA ALA A 758 9.92 4.77 8.26
C ALA A 758 10.43 3.77 7.20
N PRO A 759 10.88 2.56 7.57
CA PRO A 759 11.31 1.56 6.60
C PRO A 759 10.17 0.98 5.74
N GLY A 760 8.91 1.33 6.05
CA GLY A 760 7.71 0.90 5.32
C GLY A 760 6.47 1.63 5.83
N LEU A 761 5.29 1.12 5.49
CA LEU A 761 4.00 1.66 5.95
C LEU A 761 3.92 1.72 7.48
N THR A 762 3.12 2.65 8.02
CA THR A 762 2.91 2.84 9.48
C THR A 762 1.44 2.78 9.90
N ASP A 763 0.52 2.60 8.94
CA ASP A 763 -0.92 2.80 9.12
C ASP A 763 -1.57 1.72 10.00
N ARG A 764 -1.05 0.49 9.96
CA ARG A 764 -1.61 -0.66 10.65
C ARG A 764 -0.59 -1.36 11.54
N ALA A 765 0.18 -0.59 12.30
CA ALA A 765 1.19 -1.16 13.19
C ALA A 765 0.57 -1.97 14.34
N PHE A 766 -0.65 -1.60 14.77
CA PHE A 766 -1.39 -2.25 15.83
C PHE A 766 -2.85 -2.51 15.45
N VAL A 767 -3.36 -3.69 15.81
CA VAL A 767 -4.74 -4.09 15.52
C VAL A 767 -5.43 -4.56 16.81
N GLN A 768 -6.56 -3.95 17.14
CA GLN A 768 -7.34 -4.26 18.35
C GLN A 768 -8.76 -4.71 18.00
N LYS A 769 -9.26 -5.71 18.74
CA LYS A 769 -10.61 -6.27 18.59
C LYS A 769 -11.68 -5.44 19.30
#